data_AF-A0A2P5B467-F1
#
_entry.id   AF-A0A2P5B467-F1
#
_cell.length_a   1.000
_cell.length_b   1.000
_cell.length_c   1.000
_cell.angle_alpha   90.00
_cell.angle_beta   90.00
_cell.angle_gamma   90.00
#
_symmetry.space_group_name_H-M   'P 1'
#
loop_
_entity.id
_entity.type
_entity.pdbx_description
1 polymer ?
#
loop_
_entity_poly.entity_id
_entity_poly.type
_entity_poly.pdbx_seq_one_letter_code
_entity_poly.pdbx_strand_id
1 'polypeptide(L)'
;MAAEFSSCVDYGVRLSKRIYYGKELRPPVPPPPPLAEEQTMTRSSPPEEYLPSAPMVYAVVPEPAIVDNPDVPSYQPYVHGRCEPPALVPLHMYDVAMEIEACLDTAFVSVTGTWRVHCIMAGKRCECCIAVPMGEKGSLLGVEVEVTGRSYRTQLIRRDDIENVEKLTKAQDGNFLRCHIYTFKIPKVEGGSFLSVRASWSQKLVYEVDQFCLRVPFSFPSYVNPVGKKVSMKERILLKINSGTGTQILCKSTSHPLKEIKRQVDKLNFSYEAEVPAWSSANFNFSYALSSSDFFGGVLLQSPNLRDFDEREMFCLYLFPGNNQTRKVFGKEVVFVIDISGSMRGVSLENVKNALMASLSNLSPRDTFNIIAFSGEVCLFSPSMELATKEAIIKATEWVNISLVANGGTNILLPIKQAIKLLAKTSDSIPFIFLITDGSVEDEREICSFVKSYLTNVETVCPRICTFGIGLYCNHYFLQMLAQIGKGYYDAAFDSDSIDSRIQRLFSSASSVILADITLNTLEHLDSLELFPSNIPDLSTGSPLIVSGRYDGNFPDIIKVSGTLADLSNFTVDLKVQKAKDMPLNRMLARRQIDMLTSQAWLTESKEIEEKVAKMSKQTGVPSEYTLMLLVQPDKGKKAPDSVPTQEVNNKLKQKAADANKEQMLFLGRLGMGFGDVAATAANKLPVTEEPKREPTDMWVMAASNCCSRVLNRIFRMPLSKFLFLFILISVYFSYSYANTGKERTLAIIKPDGLLDNYTDKIKNVIVEAGFIIFKEITLELDKDGVSSFYAEHSSKSFFHSLIKYMTSGPVLVMILEKENAIADWRALIGPTDARKAKITHPHSIRAICGVDSERNCVHGSDSPQSAQREISFFFLEKSAGKILPYD
;
A
#
# COMPACT_ATOMS: atom_id res chain seq x y z
N MET A 1 -6.41 5.83 -3.21
CA MET A 1 -6.69 4.40 -3.44
C MET A 1 -7.47 3.76 -2.29
N ALA A 2 -6.92 3.48 -1.11
CA ALA A 2 -7.66 2.81 -0.02
C ALA A 2 -8.95 3.56 0.42
N ALA A 3 -8.86 4.86 0.70
CA ALA A 3 -10.03 5.66 1.07
C ALA A 3 -11.11 5.74 -0.03
N GLU A 4 -10.67 5.83 -1.29
CA GLU A 4 -11.55 5.83 -2.47
C GLU A 4 -12.25 4.47 -2.63
N PHE A 5 -11.51 3.37 -2.49
CA PHE A 5 -12.06 2.02 -2.50
C PHE A 5 -13.13 1.85 -1.42
N SER A 6 -12.84 2.27 -0.18
CA SER A 6 -13.81 2.23 0.92
C SER A 6 -15.07 3.05 0.62
N SER A 7 -14.93 4.22 0.00
CA SER A 7 -16.06 5.04 -0.45
C SER A 7 -16.88 4.33 -1.54
N CYS A 8 -16.23 3.69 -2.52
CA CYS A 8 -16.90 2.92 -3.56
C CYS A 8 -17.69 1.74 -2.98
N VAL A 9 -17.14 1.06 -1.96
CA VAL A 9 -17.80 -0.04 -1.25
C VAL A 9 -18.97 0.46 -0.42
N ASP A 10 -18.82 1.54 0.35
CA ASP A 10 -19.92 2.16 1.10
C ASP A 10 -21.11 2.50 0.19
N TYR A 11 -20.81 3.12 -0.96
CA TYR A 11 -21.83 3.44 -1.95
C TYR A 11 -22.48 2.18 -2.55
N GLY A 12 -21.69 1.14 -2.86
CA GLY A 12 -22.20 -0.15 -3.33
C GLY A 12 -23.09 -0.87 -2.29
N VAL A 13 -22.73 -0.82 -1.01
CA VAL A 13 -23.55 -1.35 0.10
C VAL A 13 -24.86 -0.58 0.24
N ARG A 14 -24.86 0.75 0.04
CA ARG A 14 -26.11 1.54 0.02
C ARG A 14 -26.97 1.20 -1.18
N LEU A 15 -26.35 0.94 -2.33
CA LEU A 15 -27.03 0.58 -3.56
C LEU A 15 -27.69 -0.81 -3.47
N SER A 16 -27.00 -1.78 -2.86
CA SER A 16 -27.52 -3.15 -2.70
C SER A 16 -28.76 -3.25 -1.81
N LYS A 17 -28.98 -2.29 -0.90
CA LYS A 17 -30.21 -2.19 -0.08
C LYS A 17 -31.49 -2.02 -0.90
N ARG A 18 -31.37 -1.62 -2.17
CA ARG A 18 -32.51 -1.47 -3.10
C ARG A 18 -32.94 -2.80 -3.71
N ILE A 19 -32.07 -3.81 -3.68
CA ILE A 19 -32.32 -5.10 -4.32
C ILE A 19 -33.48 -5.79 -3.60
N TYR A 20 -34.52 -6.10 -4.37
CA TYR A 20 -35.68 -6.79 -3.86
C TYR A 20 -35.48 -8.31 -3.91
N TYR A 21 -35.64 -8.98 -2.78
CA TYR A 21 -35.49 -10.45 -2.65
C TYR A 21 -36.82 -11.20 -2.51
N GLY A 22 -37.97 -10.53 -2.65
CA GLY A 22 -39.29 -11.14 -2.44
C GLY A 22 -39.91 -10.84 -1.06
N LYS A 23 -41.23 -11.00 -0.92
CA LYS A 23 -41.99 -10.65 0.31
C LYS A 23 -41.64 -11.51 1.54
N GLU A 24 -41.07 -12.70 1.34
CA GLU A 24 -40.75 -13.66 2.42
C GLU A 24 -39.29 -13.61 2.91
N LEU A 25 -38.45 -12.75 2.31
CA LEU A 25 -37.00 -12.72 2.51
C LEU A 25 -36.54 -11.29 2.85
N ARG A 26 -36.73 -10.86 4.09
CA ARG A 26 -36.10 -9.64 4.61
C ARG A 26 -34.72 -9.97 5.18
N PRO A 27 -33.69 -9.13 4.96
CA PRO A 27 -32.41 -9.29 5.63
C PRO A 27 -32.57 -9.20 7.16
N PRO A 28 -31.73 -9.89 7.95
CA PRO A 28 -31.78 -9.81 9.41
C PRO A 28 -31.52 -8.37 9.88
N VAL A 29 -32.31 -7.91 10.85
CA VAL A 29 -32.15 -6.60 11.50
C VAL A 29 -30.92 -6.69 12.42
N PRO A 30 -29.95 -5.75 12.34
CA PRO A 30 -28.81 -5.73 13.27
C PRO A 30 -29.29 -5.55 14.72
N PRO A 31 -28.58 -6.12 15.73
CA PRO A 31 -28.86 -5.79 17.12
C PRO A 31 -28.61 -4.29 17.38
N PRO A 32 -29.40 -3.64 18.24
CA PRO A 32 -29.18 -2.24 18.59
C PRO A 32 -27.81 -2.08 19.28
N PRO A 33 -27.05 -1.02 18.97
CA PRO A 33 -25.80 -0.74 19.66
C PRO A 33 -26.05 -0.51 21.16
N PRO A 34 -25.09 -0.83 22.05
CA PRO A 34 -25.15 -0.43 23.45
C PRO A 34 -25.28 1.11 23.52
N LEU A 35 -26.05 1.61 24.48
CA LEU A 35 -26.17 3.04 24.77
C LEU A 35 -24.77 3.60 25.09
N ALA A 36 -24.14 4.24 24.12
CA ALA A 36 -22.89 4.95 24.30
C ALA A 36 -23.18 6.37 24.80
N GLU A 37 -22.54 6.74 25.90
CA GLU A 37 -22.47 8.10 26.43
C GLU A 37 -21.95 9.06 25.36
N GLU A 38 -22.50 10.28 25.37
CA GLU A 38 -22.19 11.38 24.46
C GLU A 38 -20.67 11.65 24.39
N GLN A 39 -20.02 11.20 23.32
CA GLN A 39 -18.70 11.67 22.92
C GLN A 39 -18.82 12.67 21.78
N THR A 40 -18.23 13.83 22.03
CA THR A 40 -18.15 15.03 21.21
C THR A 40 -17.69 14.75 19.78
N MET A 41 -18.50 15.20 18.81
CA MET A 41 -18.17 15.15 17.38
C MET A 41 -16.94 16.02 17.07
N THR A 42 -15.78 15.39 16.93
CA THR A 42 -14.66 15.92 16.17
C THR A 42 -14.72 15.33 14.75
N ARG A 43 -14.93 16.19 13.75
CA ARG A 43 -15.02 15.82 12.34
C ARG A 43 -13.62 15.45 11.83
N SER A 44 -13.21 14.21 12.07
CA SER A 44 -12.08 13.54 11.43
C SER A 44 -12.58 12.71 10.23
N SER A 45 -11.69 12.42 9.29
CA SER A 45 -11.88 11.68 8.04
C SER A 45 -12.79 10.43 8.18
N PRO A 46 -13.55 10.01 7.14
CA PRO A 46 -14.35 8.78 7.25
C PRO A 46 -13.43 7.59 7.58
N PRO A 47 -13.77 6.76 8.58
CA PRO A 47 -12.93 5.64 8.97
C PRO A 47 -12.83 4.62 7.83
N GLU A 48 -11.70 3.92 7.78
CA GLU A 48 -11.39 2.86 6.80
C GLU A 48 -12.21 1.56 7.01
N GLU A 49 -13.48 1.70 7.38
CA GLU A 49 -14.37 0.63 7.85
C GLU A 49 -14.69 -0.44 6.78
N TYR A 50 -14.42 -0.15 5.50
CA TYR A 50 -14.79 -1.00 4.37
C TYR A 50 -13.63 -1.70 3.64
N LEU A 51 -12.40 -1.63 4.18
CA LEU A 51 -11.30 -2.42 3.63
C LEU A 51 -11.50 -3.92 3.91
N PRO A 52 -11.24 -4.80 2.92
CA PRO A 52 -11.45 -6.24 3.08
C PRO A 52 -10.47 -6.84 4.08
N SER A 53 -10.99 -7.64 5.02
CA SER A 53 -10.22 -8.42 5.99
C SER A 53 -10.27 -9.93 5.73
N ALA A 54 -10.74 -10.31 4.54
CA ALA A 54 -10.66 -11.64 3.95
C ALA A 54 -10.77 -11.51 2.41
N PRO A 55 -10.46 -12.55 1.63
CA PRO A 55 -10.73 -12.54 0.19
C PRO A 55 -12.19 -12.21 -0.12
N MET A 56 -12.42 -11.16 -0.91
CA MET A 56 -13.76 -10.66 -1.22
C MET A 56 -13.91 -10.39 -2.72
N VAL A 57 -15.14 -10.51 -3.21
CA VAL A 57 -15.50 -10.20 -4.61
C VAL A 57 -16.58 -9.12 -4.63
N TYR A 58 -16.40 -8.13 -5.50
CA TYR A 58 -17.31 -6.99 -5.66
C TYR A 58 -17.74 -6.87 -7.12
N ALA A 59 -19.03 -6.64 -7.38
CA ALA A 59 -19.46 -6.18 -8.69
C ALA A 59 -19.10 -4.70 -8.87
N VAL A 60 -18.42 -4.38 -9.96
CA VAL A 60 -18.09 -3.01 -10.36
C VAL A 60 -19.26 -2.44 -11.13
N VAL A 61 -19.88 -1.40 -10.59
CA VAL A 61 -21.11 -0.80 -11.10
C VAL A 61 -20.86 0.66 -11.47
N PRO A 62 -20.62 0.96 -12.77
CA PRO A 62 -20.52 2.33 -13.25
C PRO A 62 -21.90 2.98 -13.44
N GLU A 63 -22.96 2.19 -13.61
CA GLU A 63 -24.33 2.68 -13.86
C GLU A 63 -25.30 2.00 -12.88
N PRO A 64 -25.92 2.73 -11.95
CA PRO A 64 -26.84 2.13 -10.96
C PRO A 64 -28.02 1.38 -11.57
N ALA A 65 -28.42 1.72 -12.79
CA ALA A 65 -29.56 1.12 -13.49
C ALA A 65 -29.40 -0.38 -13.79
N ILE A 66 -28.16 -0.92 -13.78
CA ILE A 66 -27.93 -2.36 -13.96
C ILE A 66 -28.13 -3.16 -12.67
N VAL A 67 -28.27 -2.49 -11.51
CA VAL A 67 -28.32 -3.13 -10.21
C VAL A 67 -29.74 -3.58 -9.90
N ASP A 68 -30.04 -4.85 -10.13
CA ASP A 68 -31.31 -5.47 -9.76
C ASP A 68 -31.09 -6.95 -9.43
N ASN A 69 -32.09 -7.57 -8.80
CA ASN A 69 -32.05 -9.01 -8.56
C ASN A 69 -32.20 -9.77 -9.90
N PRO A 70 -31.23 -10.61 -10.30
CA PRO A 70 -31.32 -11.37 -11.56
C PRO A 70 -32.45 -12.39 -11.58
N ASP A 71 -32.92 -12.87 -10.42
CA ASP A 71 -33.95 -13.91 -10.33
C ASP A 71 -35.37 -13.34 -10.22
N VAL A 72 -35.50 -12.17 -9.59
CA VAL A 72 -36.79 -11.52 -9.29
C VAL A 72 -36.73 -10.08 -9.79
N PRO A 73 -37.06 -9.85 -11.07
CA PRO A 73 -37.07 -8.50 -11.63
C PRO A 73 -37.97 -7.59 -10.79
N SER A 74 -37.43 -6.47 -10.35
CA SER A 74 -38.18 -5.50 -9.55
C SER A 74 -38.40 -4.23 -10.35
N TYR A 75 -39.55 -3.58 -10.15
CA TYR A 75 -39.73 -2.24 -10.69
C TYR A 75 -38.82 -1.29 -9.92
N GLN A 76 -37.74 -0.86 -10.57
CA GLN A 76 -36.85 0.14 -10.02
C GLN A 76 -37.31 1.53 -10.46
N PRO A 77 -37.58 2.47 -9.53
CA PRO A 77 -37.81 3.87 -9.91
C PRO A 77 -36.58 4.40 -10.64
N TYR A 78 -36.77 5.25 -11.66
CA TYR A 78 -35.71 5.75 -12.54
C TYR A 78 -34.46 6.23 -11.77
N VAL A 79 -33.42 5.38 -11.73
CA VAL A 79 -32.11 5.75 -11.19
C VAL A 79 -31.25 6.22 -12.34
N HIS A 80 -31.09 7.54 -12.47
CA HIS A 80 -30.20 8.16 -13.44
C HIS A 80 -28.85 8.49 -12.81
N GLY A 81 -27.81 8.58 -13.64
CA GLY A 81 -26.46 8.99 -13.24
C GLY A 81 -25.40 7.91 -13.46
N ARG A 82 -24.15 8.35 -13.58
CA ARG A 82 -22.97 7.47 -13.54
C ARG A 82 -22.36 7.52 -12.15
N CYS A 83 -21.79 6.41 -11.72
CA CYS A 83 -20.95 6.32 -10.54
C CYS A 83 -19.53 6.63 -10.97
N GLU A 84 -19.01 7.80 -10.57
CA GLU A 84 -17.63 8.20 -10.80
C GLU A 84 -17.01 8.57 -9.44
N PRO A 85 -16.12 7.74 -8.86
CA PRO A 85 -15.71 6.41 -9.32
C PRO A 85 -16.85 5.35 -9.24
N PRO A 86 -16.72 4.21 -9.96
CA PRO A 86 -17.72 3.14 -9.95
C PRO A 86 -18.05 2.59 -8.56
N ALA A 87 -19.32 2.27 -8.31
CA ALA A 87 -19.72 1.63 -7.05
C ALA A 87 -19.18 0.19 -7.00
N LEU A 88 -18.79 -0.27 -5.80
CA LEU A 88 -18.34 -1.64 -5.57
C LEU A 88 -19.36 -2.36 -4.69
N VAL A 89 -20.23 -3.17 -5.30
CA VAL A 89 -21.25 -3.92 -4.55
C VAL A 89 -20.66 -5.25 -4.08
N PRO A 90 -20.49 -5.50 -2.77
CA PRO A 90 -19.98 -6.78 -2.27
C PRO A 90 -20.90 -7.92 -2.67
N LEU A 91 -20.34 -9.01 -3.20
CA LEU A 91 -21.13 -10.17 -3.62
C LEU A 91 -21.46 -11.11 -2.46
N HIS A 92 -22.65 -11.72 -2.50
CA HIS A 92 -23.01 -12.78 -1.58
C HIS A 92 -22.12 -14.01 -1.78
N MET A 93 -21.54 -14.50 -0.69
CA MET A 93 -20.72 -15.71 -0.65
C MET A 93 -21.56 -16.89 -0.20
N TYR A 94 -21.32 -18.09 -0.75
CA TYR A 94 -22.11 -19.31 -0.49
C TYR A 94 -21.29 -20.42 0.18
N ASP A 95 -20.00 -20.47 -0.10
CA ASP A 95 -19.05 -21.37 0.56
C ASP A 95 -17.69 -20.69 0.71
N VAL A 96 -16.96 -21.10 1.75
CA VAL A 96 -15.56 -20.72 1.93
C VAL A 96 -14.77 -21.86 2.58
N ALA A 97 -13.58 -22.10 2.06
CA ALA A 97 -12.62 -23.05 2.58
C ALA A 97 -11.23 -22.41 2.65
N MET A 98 -10.59 -22.49 3.81
CA MET A 98 -9.22 -22.04 4.03
C MET A 98 -8.33 -23.24 4.34
N GLU A 99 -7.22 -23.35 3.62
CA GLU A 99 -6.18 -24.34 3.85
C GLU A 99 -4.88 -23.62 4.19
N ILE A 100 -4.28 -24.01 5.31
CA ILE A 100 -3.04 -23.44 5.83
C ILE A 100 -2.03 -24.56 6.00
N GLU A 101 -0.85 -24.39 5.40
CA GLU A 101 0.31 -25.23 5.62
C GLU A 101 1.45 -24.37 6.18
N ALA A 102 1.72 -24.51 7.48
CA ALA A 102 2.78 -23.80 8.18
C ALA A 102 4.02 -24.70 8.32
N CYS A 103 5.14 -24.23 7.78
CA CYS A 103 6.44 -24.90 7.77
C CYS A 103 7.51 -23.95 8.32
N LEU A 104 8.18 -24.33 9.42
CA LEU A 104 9.12 -23.46 10.14
C LEU A 104 8.52 -22.05 10.39
N ASP A 105 9.06 -21.02 9.74
CA ASP A 105 8.64 -19.61 9.88
C ASP A 105 7.77 -19.10 8.72
N THR A 106 7.30 -19.97 7.82
CA THR A 106 6.49 -19.61 6.65
C THR A 106 5.16 -20.37 6.62
N ALA A 107 4.07 -19.67 6.32
CA ALA A 107 2.74 -20.25 6.11
C ALA A 107 2.30 -20.06 4.66
N PHE A 108 1.85 -21.14 4.04
CA PHE A 108 1.15 -21.13 2.76
C PHE A 108 -0.34 -21.19 3.01
N VAL A 109 -1.06 -20.18 2.54
CA VAL A 109 -2.51 -20.06 2.72
C VAL A 109 -3.19 -20.16 1.36
N SER A 110 -4.24 -20.94 1.28
CA SER A 110 -5.17 -20.99 0.15
C SER A 110 -6.58 -20.76 0.65
N VAL A 111 -7.25 -19.73 0.14
CA VAL A 111 -8.69 -19.51 0.41
C VAL A 111 -9.44 -19.73 -0.89
N THR A 112 -10.40 -20.64 -0.84
CA THR A 112 -11.33 -20.93 -1.93
C THR A 112 -12.72 -20.52 -1.48
N GLY A 113 -13.47 -19.84 -2.33
CA GLY A 113 -14.87 -19.56 -2.05
C GLY A 113 -15.69 -19.42 -3.33
N THR A 114 -17.00 -19.38 -3.15
CA THR A 114 -17.95 -19.22 -4.25
C THR A 114 -18.85 -18.02 -3.99
N TRP A 115 -18.83 -17.07 -4.92
CA TRP A 115 -19.62 -15.83 -4.86
C TRP A 115 -20.67 -15.82 -5.96
N ARG A 116 -21.80 -15.18 -5.69
CA ARG A 116 -22.88 -14.98 -6.66
C ARG A 116 -23.04 -13.52 -7.03
N VAL A 117 -23.13 -13.25 -8.33
CA VAL A 117 -23.47 -11.92 -8.88
C VAL A 117 -24.97 -11.66 -8.72
N HIS A 118 -25.41 -11.55 -7.47
CA HIS A 118 -26.82 -11.43 -7.08
C HIS A 118 -27.41 -10.03 -7.32
N CYS A 119 -26.57 -9.06 -7.67
CA CYS A 119 -26.91 -7.65 -7.71
C CYS A 119 -26.90 -7.06 -9.12
N ILE A 120 -26.76 -7.89 -10.17
CA ILE A 120 -26.73 -7.43 -11.55
C ILE A 120 -27.90 -8.06 -12.28
N MET A 121 -28.68 -7.23 -12.98
CA MET A 121 -29.86 -7.62 -13.74
C MET A 121 -29.58 -8.76 -14.71
N ALA A 122 -30.56 -9.65 -14.90
CA ALA A 122 -30.48 -10.74 -15.85
C ALA A 122 -30.14 -10.24 -17.28
N GLY A 123 -29.20 -10.92 -17.95
CA GLY A 123 -28.73 -10.55 -19.29
C GLY A 123 -27.78 -9.35 -19.33
N LYS A 124 -27.51 -8.67 -18.21
CA LYS A 124 -26.46 -7.65 -18.10
C LYS A 124 -25.14 -8.26 -17.63
N ARG A 125 -24.05 -7.53 -17.86
CA ARG A 125 -22.69 -7.93 -17.49
C ARG A 125 -21.99 -6.81 -16.73
N CYS A 126 -21.14 -7.17 -15.79
CA CYS A 126 -20.27 -6.23 -15.06
C CYS A 126 -18.83 -6.75 -15.03
N GLU A 127 -17.91 -5.93 -14.52
CA GLU A 127 -16.62 -6.42 -14.05
C GLU A 127 -16.77 -6.89 -12.61
N CYS A 128 -15.96 -7.86 -12.19
CA CYS A 128 -15.86 -8.27 -10.79
C CYS A 128 -14.47 -7.93 -10.27
N CYS A 129 -14.39 -7.06 -9.28
CA CYS A 129 -13.16 -6.75 -8.56
C CYS A 129 -12.95 -7.81 -7.47
N ILE A 130 -11.79 -8.46 -7.47
CA ILE A 130 -11.36 -9.42 -6.45
C ILE A 130 -10.32 -8.73 -5.58
N ALA A 131 -10.51 -8.75 -4.27
CA ALA A 131 -9.55 -8.25 -3.29
C ALA A 131 -9.00 -9.41 -2.46
N VAL A 132 -7.67 -9.50 -2.35
CA VAL A 132 -6.94 -10.54 -1.62
C VAL A 132 -6.09 -9.88 -0.53
N PRO A 133 -6.61 -9.75 0.71
CA PRO A 133 -5.81 -9.36 1.85
C PRO A 133 -4.92 -10.52 2.32
N MET A 134 -3.69 -10.21 2.66
CA MET A 134 -2.66 -11.15 3.10
C MET A 134 -2.12 -10.75 4.48
N GLY A 135 -1.53 -11.71 5.20
CA GLY A 135 -0.91 -11.45 6.51
C GLY A 135 0.48 -10.83 6.43
N GLU A 136 1.22 -10.91 7.55
CA GLU A 136 2.56 -10.33 7.72
C GLU A 136 3.53 -10.77 6.62
N LYS A 137 4.15 -9.80 5.92
CA LYS A 137 5.04 -10.03 4.78
C LYS A 137 4.43 -10.98 3.74
N GLY A 138 3.13 -10.81 3.48
CA GLY A 138 2.35 -11.59 2.52
C GLY A 138 2.83 -11.43 1.08
N SER A 139 2.85 -12.53 0.33
CA SER A 139 3.22 -12.58 -1.08
C SER A 139 2.23 -13.43 -1.85
N LEU A 140 1.53 -12.82 -2.81
CA LEU A 140 0.57 -13.52 -3.66
C LEU A 140 1.31 -14.55 -4.53
N LEU A 141 0.93 -15.82 -4.42
CA LEU A 141 1.52 -16.93 -5.20
C LEU A 141 0.69 -17.24 -6.44
N GLY A 142 -0.61 -16.99 -6.38
CA GLY A 142 -1.47 -17.07 -7.54
C GLY A 142 -2.95 -17.04 -7.21
N VAL A 143 -3.75 -16.82 -8.26
CA VAL A 143 -5.21 -16.84 -8.19
C VAL A 143 -5.77 -17.65 -9.35
N GLU A 144 -6.75 -18.46 -9.04
CA GLU A 144 -7.56 -19.23 -9.99
C GLU A 144 -9.00 -18.73 -9.88
N VAL A 145 -9.61 -18.36 -11.00
CA VAL A 145 -10.99 -17.89 -11.05
C VAL A 145 -11.76 -18.69 -12.08
N GLU A 146 -12.88 -19.27 -11.69
CA GLU A 146 -13.81 -19.96 -12.58
C GLU A 146 -15.13 -19.20 -12.62
N VAL A 147 -15.57 -18.85 -13.83
CA VAL A 147 -16.86 -18.22 -14.13
C VAL A 147 -17.52 -19.07 -15.21
N THR A 148 -18.86 -19.13 -15.29
CA THR A 148 -19.60 -19.98 -16.25
C THR A 148 -18.94 -20.10 -17.63
N GLY A 149 -18.22 -21.21 -17.87
CA GLY A 149 -17.53 -21.51 -19.12
C GLY A 149 -16.25 -20.72 -19.41
N ARG A 150 -15.60 -20.08 -18.43
CA ARG A 150 -14.28 -19.44 -18.53
C ARG A 150 -13.48 -19.68 -17.24
N SER A 151 -12.26 -20.15 -17.38
CA SER A 151 -11.30 -20.25 -16.27
C SER A 151 -10.17 -19.27 -16.48
N TYR A 152 -9.69 -18.66 -15.42
CA TYR A 152 -8.55 -17.76 -15.41
C TYR A 152 -7.54 -18.27 -14.39
N ARG A 153 -6.24 -18.22 -14.72
CA ARG A 153 -5.17 -18.60 -13.80
C ARG A 153 -4.01 -17.65 -13.93
N THR A 154 -3.42 -17.29 -12.80
CA THR A 154 -2.23 -16.45 -12.78
C THR A 154 -0.98 -17.22 -13.22
N GLN A 155 -0.11 -16.57 -13.98
CA GLN A 155 1.19 -17.08 -14.39
C GLN A 155 2.27 -16.00 -14.24
N LEU A 156 3.46 -16.40 -13.78
CA LEU A 156 4.64 -15.54 -13.76
C LEU A 156 5.45 -15.73 -15.05
N ILE A 157 5.82 -14.62 -15.67
CA ILE A 157 6.63 -14.57 -16.91
C ILE A 157 7.81 -13.63 -16.69
N ARG A 158 8.95 -13.92 -17.31
CA ARG A 158 10.11 -13.01 -17.28
C ARG A 158 9.79 -11.78 -18.12
N ARG A 159 10.26 -10.62 -17.67
CA ARG A 159 10.06 -9.34 -18.36
C ARG A 159 10.46 -9.39 -19.85
N ASP A 160 11.60 -10.00 -20.14
CA ASP A 160 12.19 -10.02 -21.49
C ASP A 160 11.50 -11.03 -22.44
N ASP A 161 10.67 -11.95 -21.91
CA ASP A 161 10.01 -13.00 -22.71
C ASP A 161 8.79 -12.45 -23.50
N ILE A 162 8.39 -11.18 -23.29
CA ILE A 162 7.18 -10.59 -23.90
C ILE A 162 7.59 -9.63 -25.03
N GLU A 163 7.37 -10.02 -26.28
CA GLU A 163 7.73 -9.22 -27.48
C GLU A 163 6.97 -7.88 -27.62
N ASN A 164 5.98 -7.59 -26.76
CA ASN A 164 5.19 -6.35 -26.77
C ASN A 164 4.75 -5.92 -25.36
N VAL A 165 5.68 -5.80 -24.40
CA VAL A 165 5.40 -5.32 -23.04
C VAL A 165 4.59 -4.01 -23.05
N GLU A 166 4.95 -3.07 -23.93
CA GLU A 166 4.32 -1.74 -24.04
C GLU A 166 2.82 -1.74 -24.43
N LYS A 167 2.33 -2.78 -25.12
CA LYS A 167 0.89 -2.90 -25.43
C LYS A 167 0.09 -3.50 -24.28
N LEU A 168 0.73 -4.38 -23.49
CA LEU A 168 0.14 -5.03 -22.32
C LEU A 168 0.16 -4.13 -21.07
N THR A 169 1.13 -3.23 -20.95
CA THR A 169 1.28 -2.33 -19.78
C THR A 169 0.31 -1.16 -19.76
N LYS A 170 -0.38 -0.84 -20.87
CA LYS A 170 -1.32 0.30 -20.93
C LYS A 170 -2.62 0.10 -20.12
N ALA A 171 -2.96 -1.14 -19.79
CA ALA A 171 -4.09 -1.47 -18.93
C ALA A 171 -3.54 -2.18 -17.67
N GLN A 172 -3.32 -1.44 -16.60
CA GLN A 172 -2.96 -2.04 -15.32
C GLN A 172 -4.24 -2.56 -14.66
N ASP A 173 -4.53 -3.85 -14.86
CA ASP A 173 -5.78 -4.48 -14.40
C ASP A 173 -5.73 -4.91 -12.92
N GLY A 174 -4.56 -4.77 -12.27
CA GLY A 174 -4.37 -5.07 -10.85
C GLY A 174 -3.37 -4.14 -10.13
N ASN A 175 -3.64 -3.89 -8.86
CA ASN A 175 -2.94 -2.94 -8.02
C ASN A 175 -3.04 -3.28 -6.53
N PHE A 176 -2.14 -2.75 -5.71
CA PHE A 176 -2.22 -2.82 -4.26
C PHE A 176 -3.05 -1.66 -3.71
N LEU A 177 -4.08 -1.94 -2.91
CA LEU A 177 -4.79 -0.92 -2.13
C LEU A 177 -3.96 -0.46 -0.92
N ARG A 178 -3.34 -1.44 -0.27
CA ARG A 178 -2.29 -1.36 0.75
C ARG A 178 -1.26 -2.44 0.40
N CYS A 179 -0.06 -2.38 0.97
CA CYS A 179 1.01 -3.37 0.71
C CYS A 179 0.60 -4.85 0.89
N HIS A 180 -0.45 -5.09 1.68
CA HIS A 180 -0.96 -6.43 2.00
C HIS A 180 -2.34 -6.71 1.40
N ILE A 181 -2.95 -5.80 0.63
CA ILE A 181 -4.25 -6.01 -0.02
C ILE A 181 -4.11 -5.81 -1.53
N TYR A 182 -4.14 -6.91 -2.26
CA TYR A 182 -4.00 -6.89 -3.71
C TYR A 182 -5.37 -6.99 -4.39
N THR A 183 -5.65 -6.11 -5.36
CA THR A 183 -6.90 -6.09 -6.11
C THR A 183 -6.68 -6.25 -7.60
N PHE A 184 -7.61 -6.94 -8.28
CA PHE A 184 -7.65 -7.03 -9.74
C PHE A 184 -9.06 -7.31 -10.24
N LYS A 185 -9.31 -7.13 -11.54
CA LYS A 185 -10.66 -7.26 -12.13
C LYS A 185 -10.80 -8.43 -13.09
N ILE A 186 -11.99 -9.06 -13.05
CA ILE A 186 -12.44 -10.07 -14.01
C ILE A 186 -13.51 -9.45 -14.92
N PRO A 187 -13.31 -9.42 -16.24
CA PRO A 187 -14.22 -8.73 -17.14
C PRO A 187 -15.44 -9.58 -17.55
N LYS A 188 -16.54 -8.88 -17.86
CA LYS A 188 -17.73 -9.41 -18.55
C LYS A 188 -18.42 -10.57 -17.81
N VAL A 189 -18.61 -10.47 -16.50
CA VAL A 189 -19.31 -11.48 -15.70
C VAL A 189 -20.83 -11.22 -15.75
N GLU A 190 -21.63 -12.27 -15.98
CA GLU A 190 -23.09 -12.16 -16.14
C GLU A 190 -23.83 -12.08 -14.80
N GLY A 191 -24.89 -11.28 -14.75
CA GLY A 191 -25.81 -11.23 -13.61
C GLY A 191 -26.41 -12.60 -13.31
N GLY A 192 -26.44 -12.98 -12.04
CA GLY A 192 -26.93 -14.27 -11.54
C GLY A 192 -25.93 -15.42 -11.60
N SER A 193 -24.78 -15.25 -12.26
CA SER A 193 -23.73 -16.27 -12.34
C SER A 193 -22.96 -16.45 -11.02
N PHE A 194 -22.29 -17.59 -10.90
CA PHE A 194 -21.38 -17.89 -9.80
C PHE A 194 -19.92 -17.72 -10.25
N LEU A 195 -19.10 -17.18 -9.34
CA LEU A 195 -17.65 -17.14 -9.47
C LEU A 195 -17.05 -18.01 -8.37
N SER A 196 -16.21 -18.98 -8.75
CA SER A 196 -15.32 -19.65 -7.80
C SER A 196 -13.96 -18.97 -7.85
N VAL A 197 -13.44 -18.54 -6.70
CA VAL A 197 -12.11 -17.91 -6.60
C VAL A 197 -11.29 -18.70 -5.62
N ARG A 198 -10.09 -19.12 -6.05
CA ARG A 198 -9.05 -19.71 -5.20
C ARG A 198 -7.83 -18.79 -5.20
N ALA A 199 -7.62 -18.08 -4.11
CA ALA A 199 -6.46 -17.22 -3.90
C ALA A 199 -5.42 -17.95 -3.03
N SER A 200 -4.16 -17.94 -3.46
CA SER A 200 -3.04 -18.57 -2.75
C SER A 200 -1.95 -17.55 -2.47
N TRP A 201 -1.45 -17.50 -1.24
CA TRP A 201 -0.33 -16.65 -0.85
C TRP A 201 0.57 -17.32 0.19
N SER A 202 1.79 -16.81 0.35
CA SER A 202 2.66 -17.13 1.47
C SER A 202 2.74 -15.94 2.43
N GLN A 203 2.92 -16.18 3.72
CA GLN A 203 3.17 -15.14 4.72
C GLN A 203 4.10 -15.65 5.82
N LYS A 204 4.72 -14.72 6.55
CA LYS A 204 5.65 -15.06 7.64
C LYS A 204 4.87 -15.37 8.93
N LEU A 205 5.31 -16.39 9.68
CA LEU A 205 4.90 -16.58 11.07
C LEU A 205 5.75 -15.66 11.95
N VAL A 206 5.10 -14.92 12.83
CA VAL A 206 5.80 -14.02 13.75
C VAL A 206 6.25 -14.82 14.96
N TYR A 207 7.53 -14.77 15.31
CA TYR A 207 8.04 -15.36 16.54
C TYR A 207 8.04 -14.28 17.63
N GLU A 208 7.15 -14.40 18.61
CA GLU A 208 6.95 -13.44 19.69
C GLU A 208 6.85 -14.21 21.00
N VAL A 209 7.64 -13.85 22.02
CA VAL A 209 7.53 -14.44 23.38
C VAL A 209 7.59 -15.99 23.36
N ASP A 210 8.59 -16.54 22.67
CA ASP A 210 8.84 -17.98 22.54
C ASP A 210 7.71 -18.82 21.92
N GLN A 211 6.87 -18.17 21.12
CA GLN A 211 5.84 -18.83 20.34
C GLN A 211 5.78 -18.27 18.92
N PHE A 212 5.40 -19.14 17.99
CA PHE A 212 5.01 -18.76 16.65
C PHE A 212 3.56 -18.34 16.64
N CYS A 213 3.30 -17.16 16.08
CA CYS A 213 1.99 -16.55 15.93
C CYS A 213 1.67 -16.44 14.43
N LEU A 214 0.57 -17.08 14.04
CA LEU A 214 0.01 -16.99 12.70
C LEU A 214 -1.29 -16.18 12.77
N ARG A 215 -1.35 -15.09 12.00
CA ARG A 215 -2.54 -14.25 11.83
C ARG A 215 -2.89 -14.20 10.34
N VAL A 216 -4.03 -14.76 9.96
CA VAL A 216 -4.51 -14.83 8.58
C VAL A 216 -5.79 -14.01 8.46
N PRO A 217 -5.88 -13.05 7.51
CA PRO A 217 -7.12 -12.34 7.21
C PRO A 217 -8.24 -13.33 6.83
N PHE A 218 -9.27 -13.41 7.66
CA PHE A 218 -10.40 -14.34 7.48
C PHE A 218 -11.71 -13.81 8.10
N SER A 219 -11.82 -12.49 8.24
CA SER A 219 -13.01 -11.83 8.76
C SER A 219 -13.89 -11.32 7.61
N PHE A 220 -15.15 -11.72 7.62
CA PHE A 220 -16.14 -11.38 6.61
C PHE A 220 -17.22 -10.46 7.18
N PRO A 221 -17.57 -9.36 6.50
CA PRO A 221 -18.63 -8.46 6.92
C PRO A 221 -20.03 -9.07 6.72
N SER A 222 -21.00 -8.69 7.54
CA SER A 222 -22.34 -9.29 7.54
C SER A 222 -23.12 -9.12 6.23
N TYR A 223 -22.79 -8.11 5.42
CA TYR A 223 -23.44 -7.83 4.14
C TYR A 223 -23.03 -8.77 3.00
N VAL A 224 -22.07 -9.68 3.20
CA VAL A 224 -21.78 -10.76 2.22
C VAL A 224 -22.58 -12.04 2.47
N ASN A 225 -23.38 -12.09 3.55
CA ASN A 225 -24.25 -13.22 3.82
C ASN A 225 -25.41 -13.26 2.79
N PRO A 226 -25.70 -14.42 2.19
CA PRO A 226 -26.78 -14.56 1.23
C PRO A 226 -28.14 -14.35 1.89
N VAL A 227 -29.04 -13.64 1.20
CA VAL A 227 -30.41 -13.39 1.69
C VAL A 227 -31.32 -14.57 1.32
N GLY A 228 -31.74 -15.37 2.31
CA GLY A 228 -32.59 -16.55 2.07
C GLY A 228 -32.70 -17.50 3.26
N LYS A 229 -33.92 -17.91 3.67
CA LYS A 229 -34.13 -18.85 4.81
C LYS A 229 -33.61 -20.29 4.59
N LYS A 230 -33.15 -20.66 3.39
CA LYS A 230 -32.75 -22.03 3.01
C LYS A 230 -31.35 -22.12 2.40
N VAL A 231 -30.51 -21.12 2.55
CA VAL A 231 -29.13 -21.19 2.03
C VAL A 231 -28.24 -21.86 3.07
N SER A 232 -27.73 -23.04 2.75
CA SER A 232 -26.70 -23.72 3.56
C SER A 232 -25.35 -23.07 3.25
N MET A 233 -24.73 -22.48 4.26
CA MET A 233 -23.43 -21.82 4.17
C MET A 233 -22.40 -22.71 4.85
N LYS A 234 -21.40 -23.18 4.11
CA LYS A 234 -20.37 -24.08 4.63
C LYS A 234 -19.04 -23.36 4.78
N GLU A 235 -18.50 -23.42 5.98
CA GLU A 235 -17.19 -22.89 6.31
C GLU A 235 -16.25 -24.06 6.68
N ARG A 236 -15.09 -24.11 6.03
CA ARG A 236 -14.07 -25.14 6.28
C ARG A 236 -12.71 -24.53 6.53
N ILE A 237 -12.00 -25.01 7.54
CA ILE A 237 -10.61 -24.63 7.82
C ILE A 237 -9.79 -25.90 8.01
N LEU A 238 -8.69 -26.01 7.27
CA LEU A 238 -7.69 -27.06 7.42
C LEU A 238 -6.34 -26.43 7.76
N LEU A 239 -5.81 -26.76 8.93
CA LEU A 239 -4.49 -26.28 9.38
C LEU A 239 -3.54 -27.46 9.50
N LYS A 240 -2.43 -27.41 8.77
CA LYS A 240 -1.31 -28.34 8.86
C LYS A 240 -0.10 -27.58 9.36
N ILE A 241 0.52 -28.07 10.42
CA ILE A 241 1.74 -27.50 10.99
C ILE A 241 2.81 -28.57 10.89
N ASN A 242 3.95 -28.19 10.35
CA ASN A 242 5.16 -28.99 10.33
C ASN A 242 6.32 -28.12 10.83
N SER A 243 6.76 -28.32 12.07
CA SER A 243 7.90 -27.56 12.59
C SER A 243 9.21 -27.99 11.93
N GLY A 244 9.30 -29.25 11.45
CA GLY A 244 10.54 -29.84 10.95
C GLY A 244 11.66 -29.96 11.97
N THR A 245 11.37 -29.67 13.24
CA THR A 245 12.39 -29.57 14.29
C THR A 245 12.65 -30.89 15.00
N GLY A 246 11.76 -31.88 14.85
CA GLY A 246 11.74 -33.08 15.69
C GLY A 246 11.34 -32.81 17.15
N THR A 247 10.97 -31.58 17.49
CA THR A 247 10.57 -31.15 18.83
C THR A 247 9.05 -31.13 18.97
N GLN A 248 8.54 -31.49 20.15
CA GLN A 248 7.12 -31.47 20.44
C GLN A 248 6.51 -30.08 20.28
N ILE A 249 5.40 -30.02 19.53
CA ILE A 249 4.60 -28.80 19.34
C ILE A 249 3.55 -28.67 20.46
N LEU A 250 3.57 -27.52 21.15
CA LEU A 250 2.59 -27.15 22.17
C LEU A 250 1.66 -26.07 21.62
N CYS A 251 0.41 -26.43 21.33
CA CYS A 251 -0.64 -25.47 20.97
C CYS A 251 -0.90 -24.51 22.13
N LYS A 252 -0.98 -23.21 21.84
CA LYS A 252 -1.20 -22.16 22.85
C LYS A 252 -2.57 -21.51 22.71
N SER A 253 -2.91 -21.05 21.50
CA SER A 253 -4.19 -20.37 21.25
C SER A 253 -4.73 -20.65 19.86
N THR A 254 -6.06 -20.61 19.74
CA THR A 254 -6.80 -20.77 18.47
C THR A 254 -7.99 -19.83 18.48
N SER A 255 -8.23 -19.06 17.42
CA SER A 255 -9.45 -18.22 17.33
C SER A 255 -10.69 -18.96 16.85
N HIS A 256 -10.54 -20.18 16.30
CA HIS A 256 -11.63 -20.98 15.75
C HIS A 256 -11.68 -22.36 16.44
N PRO A 257 -12.85 -23.03 16.53
CA PRO A 257 -13.01 -24.31 17.22
C PRO A 257 -12.47 -25.49 16.39
N LEU A 258 -11.14 -25.54 16.30
CA LEU A 258 -10.39 -26.54 15.54
C LEU A 258 -10.41 -27.92 16.24
N LYS A 259 -10.69 -28.98 15.48
CA LYS A 259 -10.56 -30.38 15.94
C LYS A 259 -9.24 -30.97 15.45
N GLU A 260 -8.45 -31.51 16.37
CA GLU A 260 -7.20 -32.20 16.04
C GLU A 260 -7.50 -33.53 15.32
N ILE A 261 -6.94 -33.71 14.12
CA ILE A 261 -7.09 -34.93 13.30
C ILE A 261 -5.90 -35.86 13.49
N LYS A 262 -4.70 -35.29 13.56
CA LYS A 262 -3.45 -36.06 13.60
C LYS A 262 -2.39 -35.31 14.40
N ARG A 263 -1.69 -36.05 15.26
CA ARG A 263 -0.53 -35.57 16.01
C ARG A 263 0.65 -36.50 15.82
N GLN A 264 1.77 -35.90 15.44
CA GLN A 264 3.11 -36.47 15.51
C GLN A 264 3.97 -35.52 16.34
N VAL A 265 5.23 -35.87 16.59
CA VAL A 265 6.11 -35.04 17.44
C VAL A 265 6.24 -33.62 16.89
N ASP A 266 6.53 -33.50 15.60
CA ASP A 266 6.81 -32.26 14.88
C ASP A 266 5.70 -31.83 13.91
N LYS A 267 4.55 -32.54 13.93
CA LYS A 267 3.42 -32.24 13.03
C LYS A 267 2.07 -32.28 13.74
N LEU A 268 1.24 -31.28 13.46
CA LEU A 268 -0.14 -31.21 13.93
C LEU A 268 -1.08 -30.89 12.76
N ASN A 269 -2.18 -31.63 12.67
CA ASN A 269 -3.24 -31.36 11.70
C ASN A 269 -4.55 -31.10 12.43
N PHE A 270 -5.21 -30.00 12.07
CA PHE A 270 -6.50 -29.62 12.58
C PHE A 270 -7.50 -29.41 11.45
N SER A 271 -8.76 -29.71 11.70
CA SER A 271 -9.89 -29.38 10.83
C SER A 271 -11.01 -28.71 11.59
N TYR A 272 -11.68 -27.80 10.91
CA TYR A 272 -12.98 -27.28 11.28
C TYR A 272 -13.88 -27.32 10.04
N GLU A 273 -15.10 -27.80 10.21
CA GLU A 273 -16.13 -27.80 9.17
C GLU A 273 -17.47 -27.62 9.87
N ALA A 274 -18.23 -26.61 9.44
CA ALA A 274 -19.54 -26.30 10.00
C ALA A 274 -20.45 -25.67 8.95
N GLU A 275 -21.75 -25.91 9.11
CA GLU A 275 -22.78 -25.05 8.52
C GLU A 275 -23.01 -23.87 9.44
N VAL A 276 -22.79 -22.65 8.94
CA VAL A 276 -22.78 -21.43 9.75
C VAL A 276 -23.97 -20.52 9.41
N PRO A 277 -24.58 -19.85 10.40
CA PRO A 277 -25.66 -18.88 10.12
C PRO A 277 -25.15 -17.54 9.58
N ALA A 278 -23.87 -17.25 9.77
CA ALA A 278 -23.15 -16.08 9.29
C ALA A 278 -21.67 -16.46 9.13
N TRP A 279 -20.97 -15.84 8.19
CA TRP A 279 -19.52 -16.04 8.02
C TRP A 279 -18.71 -15.55 9.23
N SER A 280 -17.53 -16.14 9.42
CA SER A 280 -16.59 -15.73 10.48
C SER A 280 -16.33 -14.22 10.47
N SER A 281 -16.52 -13.57 11.62
CA SER A 281 -16.32 -12.13 11.83
C SER A 281 -15.00 -11.79 12.56
N ALA A 282 -14.09 -12.75 12.62
CA ALA A 282 -12.79 -12.61 13.26
C ALA A 282 -11.70 -13.21 12.38
N ASN A 283 -10.52 -12.59 12.40
CA ASN A 283 -9.35 -13.14 11.72
C ASN A 283 -8.94 -14.49 12.32
N PHE A 284 -8.31 -15.32 11.50
CA PHE A 284 -7.77 -16.59 11.96
C PHE A 284 -6.44 -16.37 12.67
N ASN A 285 -6.41 -16.64 13.97
CA ASN A 285 -5.25 -16.52 14.83
C ASN A 285 -4.93 -17.90 15.40
N PHE A 286 -3.69 -18.33 15.25
CA PHE A 286 -3.19 -19.57 15.81
C PHE A 286 -1.80 -19.35 16.37
N SER A 287 -1.54 -19.84 17.59
CA SER A 287 -0.18 -19.81 18.15
C SER A 287 0.26 -21.15 18.72
N TYR A 288 1.55 -21.44 18.56
CA TYR A 288 2.18 -22.64 19.09
C TYR A 288 3.61 -22.35 19.55
N ALA A 289 4.08 -23.14 20.52
CA ALA A 289 5.44 -23.08 21.02
C ALA A 289 6.15 -24.43 20.78
N LEU A 290 7.48 -24.38 20.74
CA LEU A 290 8.33 -25.57 20.71
C LEU A 290 8.90 -25.79 22.12
N SER A 291 8.74 -26.99 22.66
CA SER A 291 9.21 -27.30 24.01
C SER A 291 10.74 -27.48 24.06
N SER A 292 11.50 -26.41 24.35
CA SER A 292 12.94 -26.51 24.65
C SER A 292 13.38 -25.44 25.66
N SER A 293 14.17 -25.86 26.66
CA SER A 293 14.79 -24.96 27.62
C SER A 293 16.04 -24.28 27.06
N ASP A 294 16.85 -24.98 26.27
CA ASP A 294 18.12 -24.47 25.75
C ASP A 294 18.11 -24.28 24.23
N PHE A 295 19.22 -23.76 23.69
CA PHE A 295 19.43 -23.65 22.26
C PHE A 295 19.20 -25.00 21.59
N PHE A 296 18.38 -25.01 20.55
CA PHE A 296 18.14 -26.22 19.78
C PHE A 296 18.05 -25.90 18.30
N GLY A 297 18.52 -26.82 17.47
CA GLY A 297 18.57 -26.60 16.03
C GLY A 297 18.74 -27.90 15.29
N GLY A 298 18.85 -27.80 13.97
CA GLY A 298 19.07 -28.92 13.09
C GLY A 298 19.27 -28.46 11.66
N VAL A 299 19.58 -29.42 10.79
CA VAL A 299 19.74 -29.16 9.36
C VAL A 299 18.85 -30.10 8.57
N LEU A 300 18.06 -29.52 7.66
CA LEU A 300 17.22 -30.25 6.72
C LEU A 300 17.88 -30.26 5.35
N LEU A 301 18.04 -31.43 4.75
CA LEU A 301 18.51 -31.59 3.36
C LEU A 301 17.36 -31.93 2.43
N GLN A 302 17.34 -31.32 1.24
CA GLN A 302 16.40 -31.64 0.18
C GLN A 302 17.12 -31.73 -1.16
N SER A 303 16.94 -32.85 -1.85
CA SER A 303 17.41 -33.03 -3.21
C SER A 303 16.53 -32.26 -4.20
N PRO A 304 17.10 -31.71 -5.28
CA PRO A 304 16.34 -30.97 -6.28
C PRO A 304 15.34 -31.88 -7.00
N ASN A 305 14.22 -31.31 -7.43
CA ASN A 305 13.28 -32.05 -8.27
C ASN A 305 13.80 -32.14 -9.71
N LEU A 306 13.31 -33.12 -10.48
CA LEU A 306 13.65 -33.35 -11.90
C LEU A 306 13.44 -32.13 -12.84
N ARG A 307 12.77 -31.08 -12.37
CA ARG A 307 12.47 -29.85 -13.15
C ARG A 307 13.04 -28.58 -12.52
N ASP A 308 13.86 -28.71 -11.49
CA ASP A 308 14.50 -27.55 -10.88
C ASP A 308 15.60 -27.03 -11.82
N PHE A 309 15.73 -25.71 -11.96
CA PHE A 309 16.74 -25.12 -12.86
C PHE A 309 18.18 -25.20 -12.32
N ASP A 310 18.32 -25.58 -11.05
CA ASP A 310 19.58 -25.70 -10.33
C ASP A 310 19.58 -27.10 -9.69
N GLU A 311 20.53 -27.92 -10.15
CA GLU A 311 20.65 -29.36 -9.87
C GLU A 311 21.45 -29.66 -8.59
N ARG A 312 21.86 -28.62 -7.86
CA ARG A 312 22.58 -28.78 -6.59
C ARG A 312 21.63 -29.15 -5.46
N GLU A 313 22.14 -29.87 -4.47
CA GLU A 313 21.39 -30.19 -3.25
C GLU A 313 21.09 -28.92 -2.44
N MET A 314 19.98 -28.90 -1.71
CA MET A 314 19.57 -27.77 -0.87
C MET A 314 19.63 -28.14 0.61
N PHE A 315 19.98 -27.17 1.46
CA PHE A 315 19.85 -27.32 2.89
C PHE A 315 19.18 -26.12 3.56
N CYS A 316 18.60 -26.38 4.74
CA CYS A 316 18.06 -25.39 5.66
C CYS A 316 18.55 -25.71 7.08
N LEU A 317 19.44 -24.87 7.61
CA LEU A 317 19.83 -24.87 9.01
C LEU A 317 18.89 -23.94 9.78
N TYR A 318 18.38 -24.42 10.91
CA TYR A 318 17.62 -23.60 11.85
C TYR A 318 18.25 -23.70 13.23
N LEU A 319 18.29 -22.59 13.96
CA LEU A 319 18.73 -22.51 15.34
C LEU A 319 17.78 -21.61 16.13
N PHE A 320 17.20 -22.18 17.18
CA PHE A 320 16.23 -21.54 18.06
C PHE A 320 16.88 -21.11 19.37
N PRO A 321 16.47 -19.95 19.91
CA PRO A 321 16.99 -19.47 21.19
C PRO A 321 16.62 -20.40 22.35
N GLY A 322 15.41 -20.98 22.35
CA GLY A 322 14.87 -21.70 23.52
C GLY A 322 14.44 -20.74 24.63
N ASN A 323 13.64 -21.24 25.59
CA ASN A 323 12.96 -20.41 26.60
C ASN A 323 13.76 -20.28 27.92
N ASN A 324 15.05 -19.95 27.84
CA ASN A 324 15.89 -19.78 29.04
C ASN A 324 15.82 -18.34 29.57
N GLN A 325 14.95 -18.12 30.57
CA GLN A 325 14.75 -16.79 31.18
C GLN A 325 15.97 -16.23 31.94
N THR A 326 16.98 -17.05 32.24
CA THR A 326 18.20 -16.60 32.93
C THR A 326 19.31 -16.12 32.00
N ARG A 327 19.08 -16.18 30.68
CA ARG A 327 20.13 -15.88 29.70
C ARG A 327 20.41 -14.38 29.63
N LYS A 328 21.69 -14.03 29.75
CA LYS A 328 22.16 -12.65 29.59
C LYS A 328 22.11 -12.24 28.11
N VAL A 329 21.74 -10.98 27.88
CA VAL A 329 21.78 -10.32 26.58
C VAL A 329 23.03 -9.43 26.55
N PHE A 330 23.64 -9.25 25.39
CA PHE A 330 24.79 -8.35 25.22
C PHE A 330 24.41 -6.90 25.60
N GLY A 331 25.35 -6.18 26.21
CA GLY A 331 25.21 -4.73 26.42
C GLY A 331 25.13 -3.99 25.08
N LYS A 332 24.41 -2.87 25.06
CA LYS A 332 24.05 -2.18 23.83
C LYS A 332 24.77 -0.84 23.74
N GLU A 333 25.38 -0.59 22.58
CA GLU A 333 25.81 0.75 22.19
C GLU A 333 25.11 1.12 20.89
N VAL A 334 24.22 2.10 20.93
CA VAL A 334 23.25 2.31 19.86
C VAL A 334 23.37 3.71 19.27
N VAL A 335 23.52 3.79 17.95
CA VAL A 335 23.38 5.06 17.22
C VAL A 335 22.13 4.99 16.34
N PHE A 336 21.14 5.84 16.63
CA PHE A 336 19.97 6.01 15.79
C PHE A 336 20.28 7.02 14.69
N VAL A 337 20.19 6.62 13.43
CA VAL A 337 20.42 7.46 12.25
C VAL A 337 19.07 7.68 11.57
N ILE A 338 18.52 8.88 11.72
CA ILE A 338 17.12 9.17 11.42
C ILE A 338 17.02 10.21 10.30
N ASP A 339 16.34 9.82 9.24
CA ASP A 339 16.02 10.69 8.12
C ASP A 339 15.02 11.77 8.55
N ILE A 340 15.38 13.03 8.30
CA ILE A 340 14.55 14.23 8.49
C ILE A 340 14.41 15.01 7.17
N SER A 341 14.53 14.33 6.03
CA SER A 341 14.28 14.91 4.72
C SER A 341 12.84 15.40 4.55
N GLY A 342 12.58 16.18 3.50
CA GLY A 342 11.25 16.74 3.23
C GLY A 342 10.14 15.69 3.05
N SER A 343 10.46 14.47 2.59
CA SER A 343 9.51 13.37 2.40
C SER A 343 8.95 12.81 3.70
N MET A 344 9.75 12.84 4.77
CA MET A 344 9.35 12.38 6.11
C MET A 344 8.25 13.23 6.76
N ARG A 345 7.88 14.39 6.18
CA ARG A 345 6.94 15.34 6.77
C ARG A 345 5.57 14.71 7.07
N GLY A 346 5.06 14.98 8.29
CA GLY A 346 3.71 14.59 8.70
C GLY A 346 3.72 13.33 9.58
N VAL A 347 2.80 12.42 9.31
CA VAL A 347 2.54 11.25 10.16
C VAL A 347 3.75 10.31 10.24
N SER A 348 4.52 10.17 9.15
CA SER A 348 5.71 9.31 9.12
C SER A 348 6.76 9.71 10.17
N LEU A 349 7.21 10.97 10.16
CA LEU A 349 8.19 11.45 11.14
C LEU A 349 7.65 11.42 12.57
N GLU A 350 6.35 11.70 12.76
CA GLU A 350 5.74 11.61 14.09
C GLU A 350 5.75 10.18 14.64
N ASN A 351 5.42 9.20 13.80
CA ASN A 351 5.49 7.78 14.19
C ASN A 351 6.93 7.34 14.44
N VAL A 352 7.91 7.85 13.68
CA VAL A 352 9.33 7.61 13.95
C VAL A 352 9.78 8.22 15.27
N LYS A 353 9.34 9.45 15.60
CA LYS A 353 9.62 10.08 16.91
C LYS A 353 9.08 9.22 18.04
N ASN A 354 7.82 8.80 17.96
CA ASN A 354 7.19 7.95 18.97
C ASN A 354 7.95 6.62 19.15
N ALA A 355 8.32 5.97 18.04
CA ALA A 355 9.07 4.72 18.07
C ALA A 355 10.47 4.88 18.65
N LEU A 356 11.16 5.97 18.29
CA LEU A 356 12.46 6.31 18.86
C LEU A 356 12.35 6.52 20.37
N MET A 357 11.34 7.25 20.83
CA MET A 357 11.15 7.50 22.25
C MET A 357 10.85 6.24 23.05
N ALA A 358 10.03 5.35 22.49
CA ALA A 358 9.80 4.03 23.06
C ALA A 358 11.08 3.18 23.09
N SER A 359 11.89 3.24 22.03
CA SER A 359 13.17 2.51 21.93
C SER A 359 14.20 3.01 22.96
N LEU A 360 14.34 4.32 23.12
CA LEU A 360 15.22 4.92 24.13
C LEU A 360 14.80 4.54 25.56
N SER A 361 13.50 4.50 25.82
CA SER A 361 12.96 4.10 27.12
C SER A 361 13.19 2.61 27.45
N ASN A 362 13.44 1.78 26.43
CA ASN A 362 13.76 0.36 26.57
C ASN A 362 15.25 0.08 26.77
N LEU A 363 16.11 1.11 26.76
CA LEU A 363 17.53 0.97 27.07
C LEU A 363 17.74 0.81 28.58
N SER A 364 18.71 -0.03 28.96
CA SER A 364 19.11 -0.14 30.35
C SER A 364 20.05 1.01 30.73
N PRO A 365 20.14 1.42 32.01
CA PRO A 365 21.04 2.51 32.43
C PRO A 365 22.54 2.26 32.20
N ARG A 366 22.93 1.03 31.79
CA ARG A 366 24.31 0.66 31.44
C ARG A 366 24.58 0.75 29.94
N ASP A 367 23.54 0.84 29.13
CA ASP A 367 23.67 0.98 27.68
C ASP A 367 24.09 2.42 27.33
N THR A 368 24.77 2.57 26.21
CA THR A 368 25.09 3.90 25.65
C THR A 368 24.32 4.13 24.37
N PHE A 369 24.01 5.40 24.09
CA PHE A 369 23.30 5.78 22.87
C PHE A 369 23.75 7.11 22.31
N ASN A 370 23.43 7.33 21.03
CA ASN A 370 23.46 8.63 20.39
C ASN A 370 22.40 8.69 19.28
N ILE A 371 22.07 9.90 18.84
CA ILE A 371 21.08 10.16 17.79
C ILE A 371 21.70 11.09 16.76
N ILE A 372 21.59 10.70 15.50
CA ILE A 372 22.03 11.46 14.33
C ILE A 372 20.80 11.68 13.46
N ALA A 373 20.34 12.92 13.38
CA ALA A 373 19.31 13.31 12.42
C ALA A 373 19.99 13.80 11.14
N PHE A 374 19.50 13.39 9.97
CA PHE A 374 20.11 13.76 8.69
C PHE A 374 19.09 14.16 7.63
N SER A 375 19.48 15.12 6.81
CA SER A 375 18.84 15.47 5.54
C SER A 375 19.93 15.74 4.50
N GLY A 376 20.05 16.97 3.99
CA GLY A 376 21.26 17.44 3.31
C GLY A 376 22.39 17.80 4.29
N GLU A 377 22.03 18.05 5.56
CA GLU A 377 22.96 18.32 6.66
C GLU A 377 22.82 17.24 7.75
N VAL A 378 23.74 17.23 8.71
CA VAL A 378 23.71 16.27 9.82
C VAL A 378 23.70 16.99 11.16
N CYS A 379 22.75 16.62 12.01
CA CYS A 379 22.56 17.14 13.35
C CYS A 379 22.78 16.02 14.37
N LEU A 380 23.76 16.17 15.25
CA LEU A 380 24.04 15.21 16.32
C LEU A 380 23.39 15.64 17.63
N PHE A 381 22.86 14.69 18.37
CA PHE A 381 22.40 14.92 19.74
C PHE A 381 23.57 15.20 20.70
N SER A 382 24.62 14.37 20.65
CA SER A 382 25.85 14.56 21.44
C SER A 382 27.09 14.31 20.58
N PRO A 383 28.24 14.99 20.81
CA PRO A 383 29.50 14.70 20.14
C PRO A 383 30.14 13.35 20.54
N SER A 384 29.66 12.72 21.60
CA SER A 384 30.12 11.41 22.09
C SER A 384 28.95 10.50 22.48
N MET A 385 29.21 9.21 22.67
CA MET A 385 28.21 8.28 23.19
C MET A 385 27.79 8.68 24.62
N GLU A 386 26.48 8.70 24.89
CA GLU A 386 25.90 9.07 26.19
C GLU A 386 25.36 7.83 26.91
N LEU A 387 25.49 7.77 28.23
CA LEU A 387 24.82 6.73 29.03
C LEU A 387 23.30 6.93 29.01
N ALA A 388 22.54 5.85 28.93
CA ALA A 388 21.08 5.86 28.95
C ALA A 388 20.49 6.10 30.36
N THR A 389 20.93 7.17 31.03
CA THR A 389 20.34 7.63 32.29
C THR A 389 18.98 8.27 32.03
N LYS A 390 18.13 8.34 33.06
CA LYS A 390 16.81 8.98 32.94
C LYS A 390 16.93 10.44 32.49
N GLU A 391 17.93 11.16 33.00
CA GLU A 391 18.21 12.54 32.67
C GLU A 391 18.68 12.69 31.21
N ALA A 392 19.54 11.78 30.72
CA ALA A 392 19.99 11.79 29.33
C ALA A 392 18.85 11.49 28.36
N ILE A 393 17.97 10.53 28.70
CA ILE A 393 16.78 10.20 27.91
C ILE A 393 15.82 11.40 27.84
N ILE A 394 15.59 12.13 28.94
CA ILE A 394 14.77 13.35 28.94
C ILE A 394 15.37 14.41 28.01
N LYS A 395 16.68 14.67 28.11
CA LYS A 395 17.37 15.62 27.22
C LYS A 395 17.27 15.20 25.74
N ALA A 396 17.43 13.91 25.46
CA ALA A 396 17.26 13.36 24.11
C ALA A 396 15.82 13.53 23.62
N THR A 397 14.82 13.32 24.49
CA THR A 397 13.40 13.55 24.18
C THR A 397 13.14 14.99 23.75
N GLU A 398 13.63 15.95 24.54
CA GLU A 398 13.49 17.38 24.24
C GLU A 398 14.19 17.74 22.93
N TRP A 399 15.42 17.25 22.74
CA TRP A 399 16.17 17.45 21.51
C TRP A 399 15.45 16.86 20.30
N VAL A 400 14.87 15.66 20.42
CA VAL A 400 14.10 15.00 19.36
C VAL A 400 12.90 15.83 18.93
N ASN A 401 12.15 16.37 19.90
CA ASN A 401 10.97 17.18 19.63
C ASN A 401 11.31 18.50 18.91
N ILE A 402 12.46 19.09 19.24
CA ILE A 402 12.91 20.39 18.69
C ILE A 402 13.64 20.21 17.35
N SER A 403 14.49 19.20 17.23
CA SER A 403 15.50 19.09 16.16
C SER A 403 15.05 18.22 14.98
N LEU A 404 14.19 17.21 15.21
CA LEU A 404 13.67 16.39 14.11
C LEU A 404 12.53 17.13 13.40
N VAL A 405 12.91 17.99 12.45
CA VAL A 405 12.00 18.77 11.61
C VAL A 405 12.28 18.44 10.15
N ALA A 406 11.27 17.93 9.44
CA ALA A 406 11.38 17.50 8.05
C ALA A 406 11.73 18.66 7.11
N ASN A 407 12.96 18.66 6.58
CA ASN A 407 13.48 19.66 5.63
C ASN A 407 14.60 19.09 4.74
N GLY A 408 14.91 19.79 3.65
CA GLY A 408 16.07 19.47 2.81
C GLY A 408 15.95 18.16 2.01
N GLY A 409 17.09 17.74 1.45
CA GLY A 409 17.26 16.48 0.70
C GLY A 409 17.68 15.32 1.60
N THR A 410 18.26 14.28 1.02
CA THR A 410 18.62 13.04 1.72
C THR A 410 20.10 12.68 1.45
N ASN A 411 20.91 12.54 2.49
CA ASN A 411 22.31 12.08 2.42
C ASN A 411 22.58 11.01 3.48
N ILE A 412 22.73 9.76 3.03
CA ILE A 412 22.87 8.60 3.93
C ILE A 412 24.35 8.30 4.25
N LEU A 413 25.29 8.56 3.34
CA LEU A 413 26.69 8.19 3.51
C LEU A 413 27.37 8.93 4.68
N LEU A 414 27.14 10.23 4.79
CA LEU A 414 27.76 11.07 5.82
C LEU A 414 27.35 10.66 7.25
N PRO A 415 26.07 10.50 7.60
CA PRO A 415 25.68 10.09 8.93
C PRO A 415 26.11 8.66 9.27
N ILE A 416 26.17 7.73 8.30
CA ILE A 416 26.74 6.39 8.53
C ILE A 416 28.22 6.49 8.92
N LYS A 417 29.02 7.29 8.22
CA LYS A 417 30.44 7.53 8.57
C LYS A 417 30.61 8.08 9.98
N GLN A 418 29.73 9.00 10.38
CA GLN A 418 29.75 9.57 11.73
C GLN A 418 29.34 8.56 12.79
N ALA A 419 28.31 7.75 12.54
CA ALA A 419 27.88 6.69 13.44
C ALA A 419 29.00 5.67 13.69
N ILE A 420 29.66 5.20 12.62
CA ILE A 420 30.82 4.30 12.71
C ILE A 420 31.94 4.94 13.54
N LYS A 421 32.22 6.23 13.35
CA LYS A 421 33.26 6.94 14.11
C LYS A 421 32.93 7.04 15.61
N LEU A 422 31.67 7.24 15.98
CA LEU A 422 31.23 7.28 17.38
C LEU A 422 31.43 5.93 18.07
N LEU A 423 31.22 4.84 17.32
CA LEU A 423 31.30 3.45 17.81
C LEU A 423 32.72 2.85 17.71
N ALA A 424 33.72 3.60 17.24
CA ALA A 424 35.06 3.07 16.98
C ALA A 424 35.86 2.67 18.25
N LYS A 425 35.40 3.05 19.44
CA LYS A 425 36.10 2.79 20.73
C LYS A 425 35.44 1.69 21.58
N THR A 426 34.50 0.95 21.00
CA THR A 426 33.75 -0.11 21.69
C THR A 426 34.64 -1.33 21.98
N SER A 427 34.51 -1.92 23.19
CA SER A 427 35.28 -3.12 23.61
C SER A 427 34.44 -4.23 24.27
N ASP A 428 33.37 -3.90 25.00
CA ASP A 428 32.62 -4.87 25.84
C ASP A 428 31.11 -5.01 25.49
N SER A 429 30.72 -4.60 24.29
CA SER A 429 29.32 -4.51 23.85
C SER A 429 29.18 -4.75 22.36
N ILE A 430 27.95 -4.98 21.88
CA ILE A 430 27.66 -5.03 20.44
C ILE A 430 27.23 -3.63 19.99
N PRO A 431 28.00 -2.97 19.10
CA PRO A 431 27.62 -1.68 18.56
C PRO A 431 26.53 -1.85 17.50
N PHE A 432 25.49 -1.02 17.54
CA PHE A 432 24.37 -1.02 16.59
C PHE A 432 24.20 0.35 15.94
N ILE A 433 23.89 0.34 14.65
CA ILE A 433 23.44 1.51 13.89
C ILE A 433 22.03 1.21 13.40
N PHE A 434 21.04 2.02 13.77
CA PHE A 434 19.67 1.92 13.25
C PHE A 434 19.41 3.03 12.25
N LEU A 435 19.48 2.71 10.95
CA LEU A 435 19.14 3.62 9.86
C LEU A 435 17.64 3.57 9.57
N ILE A 436 16.95 4.69 9.69
CA ILE A 436 15.52 4.83 9.38
C ILE A 436 15.37 5.88 8.28
N THR A 437 14.79 5.51 7.14
CA THR A 437 14.63 6.40 5.98
C THR A 437 13.40 6.07 5.14
N ASP A 438 12.81 7.08 4.51
CA ASP A 438 11.81 6.92 3.45
C ASP A 438 12.35 7.26 2.05
N GLY A 439 13.62 7.68 1.93
CA GLY A 439 14.19 8.16 0.68
C GLY A 439 15.11 7.16 -0.02
N SER A 440 15.25 7.33 -1.35
CA SER A 440 16.34 6.74 -2.14
C SER A 440 17.42 7.78 -2.43
N VAL A 441 18.67 7.34 -2.55
CA VAL A 441 19.81 8.22 -2.90
C VAL A 441 20.57 7.69 -4.11
N GLU A 442 21.33 8.54 -4.80
CA GLU A 442 22.08 8.10 -6.00
C GLU A 442 23.29 7.21 -5.64
N ASP A 443 23.89 7.44 -4.47
CA ASP A 443 25.15 6.82 -4.03
C ASP A 443 24.97 5.54 -3.20
N GLU A 444 23.83 4.86 -3.34
CA GLU A 444 23.47 3.64 -2.58
C GLU A 444 24.52 2.52 -2.71
N ARG A 445 25.08 2.33 -3.91
CA ARG A 445 26.10 1.29 -4.15
C ARG A 445 27.45 1.67 -3.56
N GLU A 446 27.82 2.95 -3.61
CA GLU A 446 29.00 3.49 -2.96
C GLU A 446 28.90 3.34 -1.43
N ILE A 447 27.71 3.55 -0.85
CA ILE A 447 27.46 3.32 0.58
C ILE A 447 27.71 1.85 0.94
N CYS A 448 27.14 0.90 0.19
CA CYS A 448 27.39 -0.53 0.41
C CYS A 448 28.88 -0.88 0.28
N SER A 449 29.56 -0.34 -0.73
CA SER A 449 30.98 -0.58 -0.98
C SER A 449 31.86 0.00 0.14
N PHE A 450 31.52 1.19 0.64
CA PHE A 450 32.20 1.83 1.76
C PHE A 450 32.08 0.99 3.04
N VAL A 451 30.87 0.56 3.40
CA VAL A 451 30.66 -0.28 4.59
C VAL A 451 31.40 -1.60 4.44
N LYS A 452 31.28 -2.27 3.28
CA LYS A 452 31.99 -3.53 3.02
C LYS A 452 33.51 -3.37 3.18
N SER A 453 34.09 -2.30 2.63
CA SER A 453 35.52 -1.99 2.76
C SER A 453 35.92 -1.67 4.20
N TYR A 454 35.05 -1.02 4.98
CA TYR A 454 35.32 -0.77 6.39
C TYR A 454 35.37 -2.09 7.18
N LEU A 455 34.41 -2.98 6.96
CA LEU A 455 34.32 -4.26 7.66
C LEU A 455 35.51 -5.21 7.36
N THR A 456 36.15 -5.09 6.20
CA THR A 456 37.31 -5.94 5.84
C THR A 456 38.65 -5.43 6.38
N ASN A 457 38.75 -4.14 6.74
CA ASN A 457 40.04 -3.48 7.03
C ASN A 457 40.29 -3.18 8.51
N VAL A 458 39.38 -3.55 9.40
CA VAL A 458 39.40 -3.08 10.80
C VAL A 458 39.51 -4.26 11.77
N GLU A 459 40.49 -4.20 12.68
CA GLU A 459 40.73 -5.18 13.75
C GLU A 459 39.75 -5.05 14.94
N THR A 460 38.80 -4.11 14.90
CA THR A 460 37.84 -3.79 15.98
C THR A 460 36.45 -4.38 15.73
N VAL A 461 35.62 -4.39 16.78
CA VAL A 461 34.23 -4.84 16.74
C VAL A 461 33.43 -4.01 15.73
N CYS A 462 32.89 -4.69 14.72
CA CYS A 462 32.13 -4.05 13.64
C CYS A 462 30.67 -3.78 14.04
N PRO A 463 30.14 -2.56 13.81
CA PRO A 463 28.76 -2.24 14.14
C PRO A 463 27.76 -3.02 13.30
N ARG A 464 26.70 -3.51 13.96
CA ARG A 464 25.54 -4.12 13.32
C ARG A 464 24.65 -3.05 12.72
N ILE A 465 24.54 -3.01 11.40
CA ILE A 465 23.73 -2.00 10.71
C ILE A 465 22.32 -2.56 10.49
N CYS A 466 21.36 -2.07 11.27
CA CYS A 466 19.94 -2.36 11.10
C CYS A 466 19.29 -1.26 10.27
N THR A 467 18.45 -1.63 9.31
CA THR A 467 17.81 -0.69 8.38
C THR A 467 16.29 -0.80 8.46
N PHE A 468 15.62 0.34 8.39
CA PHE A 468 14.17 0.45 8.37
C PHE A 468 13.71 1.35 7.22
N GLY A 469 13.05 0.75 6.24
CA GLY A 469 12.51 1.47 5.07
C GLY A 469 11.05 1.88 5.28
N ILE A 470 10.71 3.13 4.95
CA ILE A 470 9.34 3.64 5.03
C ILE A 470 8.79 3.90 3.62
N GLY A 471 7.56 3.43 3.37
CA GLY A 471 6.83 3.67 2.13
C GLY A 471 7.40 2.91 0.93
N LEU A 472 7.05 3.37 -0.27
CA LEU A 472 7.46 2.79 -1.56
C LEU A 472 8.57 3.61 -2.26
N TYR A 473 9.01 4.70 -1.62
CA TYR A 473 9.98 5.64 -2.17
C TYR A 473 11.41 5.15 -2.06
N CYS A 474 11.76 4.58 -0.91
CA CYS A 474 13.11 4.09 -0.64
C CYS A 474 13.40 2.78 -1.38
N ASN A 475 14.67 2.56 -1.67
CA ASN A 475 15.15 1.32 -2.24
C ASN A 475 15.28 0.25 -1.14
N HIS A 476 14.25 -0.57 -0.99
CA HIS A 476 14.22 -1.66 -0.01
C HIS A 476 15.31 -2.71 -0.24
N TYR A 477 15.72 -2.94 -1.50
CA TYR A 477 16.78 -3.89 -1.82
C TYR A 477 18.17 -3.38 -1.41
N PHE A 478 18.41 -2.06 -1.54
CA PHE A 478 19.58 -1.39 -0.97
C PHE A 478 19.61 -1.52 0.55
N LEU A 479 18.52 -1.17 1.24
CA LEU A 479 18.45 -1.23 2.70
C LEU A 479 18.66 -2.66 3.23
N GLN A 480 18.08 -3.65 2.54
CA GLN A 480 18.29 -5.07 2.85
C GLN A 480 19.75 -5.49 2.63
N MET A 481 20.38 -5.06 1.52
CA MET A 481 21.78 -5.36 1.24
C MET A 481 22.72 -4.71 2.27
N LEU A 482 22.46 -3.46 2.64
CA LEU A 482 23.23 -2.72 3.63
C LEU A 482 23.18 -3.42 5.00
N ALA A 483 21.99 -3.87 5.41
CA ALA A 483 21.84 -4.65 6.64
C ALA A 483 22.58 -5.99 6.58
N GLN A 484 22.51 -6.70 5.46
CA GLN A 484 23.23 -7.96 5.26
C GLN A 484 24.75 -7.77 5.30
N ILE A 485 25.28 -6.72 4.67
CA ILE A 485 26.71 -6.36 4.74
C ILE A 485 27.10 -6.09 6.19
N GLY A 486 26.31 -5.27 6.89
CA GLY A 486 26.54 -4.91 8.30
C GLY A 486 26.16 -5.98 9.32
N LYS A 487 25.81 -7.22 8.93
CA LYS A 487 25.32 -8.28 9.83
C LYS A 487 24.12 -7.87 10.72
N GLY A 488 23.36 -6.84 10.33
CA GLY A 488 22.20 -6.37 11.07
C GLY A 488 20.88 -6.84 10.48
N TYR A 489 19.79 -6.21 10.91
CA TYR A 489 18.42 -6.61 10.58
C TYR A 489 17.74 -5.58 9.68
N TYR A 490 16.93 -6.06 8.73
CA TYR A 490 16.07 -5.23 7.89
C TYR A 490 14.60 -5.46 8.21
N ASP A 491 13.86 -4.36 8.38
CA ASP A 491 12.39 -4.36 8.30
C ASP A 491 11.91 -3.09 7.56
N ALA A 492 10.61 -2.98 7.34
CA ALA A 492 10.03 -1.83 6.66
C ALA A 492 8.66 -1.49 7.22
N ALA A 493 8.03 -0.43 6.74
CA ALA A 493 6.60 -0.19 6.89
C ALA A 493 6.09 0.53 5.65
N PHE A 494 5.03 0.01 5.04
CA PHE A 494 4.47 0.57 3.81
C PHE A 494 3.20 1.40 4.05
N ASP A 495 2.63 1.29 5.25
CA ASP A 495 1.55 2.14 5.74
C ASP A 495 2.02 2.90 6.98
N SER A 496 1.45 4.10 7.19
CA SER A 496 1.82 4.97 8.31
C SER A 496 1.57 4.28 9.65
N ASP A 497 0.48 3.53 9.75
CA ASP A 497 -0.05 3.01 11.01
C ASP A 497 0.84 1.91 11.60
N SER A 498 1.62 1.20 10.76
CA SER A 498 2.53 0.16 11.24
C SER A 498 3.94 0.66 11.57
N ILE A 499 4.34 1.87 11.18
CA ILE A 499 5.70 2.41 11.35
C ILE A 499 6.18 2.24 12.80
N ASP A 500 5.40 2.73 13.75
CA ASP A 500 5.79 2.71 15.18
C ASP A 500 6.03 1.29 15.70
N SER A 501 5.01 0.44 15.57
CA SER A 501 5.09 -0.95 16.03
C SER A 501 6.21 -1.77 15.37
N ARG A 502 6.49 -1.54 14.09
CA ARG A 502 7.51 -2.30 13.35
C ARG A 502 8.93 -1.83 13.68
N ILE A 503 9.14 -0.52 13.90
CA ILE A 503 10.44 0.00 14.40
C ILE A 503 10.72 -0.55 15.80
N GLN A 504 9.73 -0.49 16.70
CA GLN A 504 9.88 -1.04 18.05
C GLN A 504 10.24 -2.54 18.00
N ARG A 505 9.56 -3.31 17.15
CA ARG A 505 9.87 -4.73 16.95
C ARG A 505 11.27 -4.96 16.39
N LEU A 506 11.71 -4.17 15.41
CA LEU A 506 13.07 -4.23 14.86
C LEU A 506 14.09 -3.97 15.97
N PHE A 507 13.89 -2.93 16.76
CA PHE A 507 14.77 -2.58 17.88
C PHE A 507 14.82 -3.67 18.96
N SER A 508 13.67 -4.17 19.41
CA SER A 508 13.60 -5.25 20.40
C SER A 508 14.26 -6.54 19.90
N SER A 509 14.07 -6.87 18.62
CA SER A 509 14.66 -8.08 18.02
C SER A 509 16.17 -7.94 17.84
N ALA A 510 16.63 -6.81 17.30
CA ALA A 510 18.04 -6.58 17.06
C ALA A 510 18.84 -6.40 18.35
N SER A 511 18.23 -5.80 19.39
CA SER A 511 18.92 -5.53 20.65
C SER A 511 18.81 -6.65 21.69
N SER A 512 18.25 -7.80 21.33
CA SER A 512 18.12 -8.98 22.20
C SER A 512 19.07 -10.11 21.83
N VAL A 513 20.26 -9.77 21.31
CA VAL A 513 21.29 -10.74 20.92
C VAL A 513 21.76 -11.54 22.14
N ILE A 514 21.80 -12.86 21.98
CA ILE A 514 22.24 -13.83 22.98
C ILE A 514 23.41 -14.69 22.52
N LEU A 515 23.64 -14.78 21.21
CA LEU A 515 24.78 -15.47 20.62
C LEU A 515 25.22 -14.70 19.37
N ALA A 516 26.45 -14.17 19.39
CA ALA A 516 27.01 -13.33 18.34
C ALA A 516 28.12 -14.06 17.55
N ASP A 517 28.47 -13.50 16.39
CA ASP A 517 29.58 -13.96 15.54
C ASP A 517 29.49 -15.46 15.22
N ILE A 518 28.29 -15.88 14.82
CA ILE A 518 27.97 -17.27 14.52
C ILE A 518 28.73 -17.72 13.26
N THR A 519 29.38 -18.88 13.37
CA THR A 519 30.19 -19.49 12.31
C THR A 519 29.81 -20.95 12.05
N LEU A 520 30.01 -21.40 10.81
CA LEU A 520 29.67 -22.74 10.31
C LEU A 520 30.88 -23.40 9.64
N ASN A 521 32.01 -23.49 10.36
CA ASN A 521 33.30 -23.92 9.80
C ASN A 521 33.27 -25.32 9.15
N THR A 522 32.33 -26.18 9.56
CA THR A 522 32.19 -27.54 8.98
C THR A 522 31.72 -27.55 7.52
N LEU A 523 31.18 -26.44 7.01
CA LEU A 523 30.70 -26.34 5.61
C LEU A 523 31.79 -25.94 4.62
N GLU A 524 32.98 -25.53 5.07
CA GLU A 524 34.08 -25.07 4.22
C GLU A 524 34.68 -26.16 3.33
N HIS A 525 34.41 -27.44 3.63
CA HIS A 525 34.91 -28.60 2.89
C HIS A 525 34.00 -29.06 1.73
N LEU A 526 32.90 -28.35 1.47
CA LEU A 526 32.01 -28.67 0.35
C LEU A 526 32.60 -28.19 -0.98
N ASP A 527 32.35 -28.94 -2.06
CA ASP A 527 32.90 -28.66 -3.40
C ASP A 527 32.38 -27.33 -3.97
N SER A 528 31.12 -27.03 -3.67
CA SER A 528 30.42 -25.79 -4.02
C SER A 528 29.48 -25.43 -2.87
N LEU A 529 29.43 -24.16 -2.48
CA LEU A 529 28.53 -23.68 -1.44
C LEU A 529 28.02 -22.27 -1.76
N GLU A 530 26.71 -22.14 -1.84
CA GLU A 530 26.01 -20.86 -1.91
C GLU A 530 25.14 -20.70 -0.66
N LEU A 531 25.40 -19.64 0.13
CA LEU A 531 24.78 -19.40 1.44
C LEU A 531 23.83 -18.19 1.42
N PHE A 532 22.71 -18.33 2.11
CA PHE A 532 21.66 -17.32 2.27
C PHE A 532 21.21 -17.25 3.75
N PRO A 533 21.48 -16.15 4.46
CA PRO A 533 22.34 -15.02 4.06
C PRO A 533 23.80 -15.43 3.84
N SER A 534 24.53 -14.64 3.06
CA SER A 534 25.98 -14.83 2.88
C SER A 534 26.77 -14.51 4.16
N ASN A 535 26.29 -13.55 4.95
CA ASN A 535 26.80 -13.21 6.27
C ASN A 535 25.82 -13.72 7.32
N ILE A 536 26.26 -14.63 8.18
CA ILE A 536 25.39 -15.24 9.19
C ILE A 536 25.07 -14.19 10.26
N PRO A 537 23.78 -13.88 10.51
CA PRO A 537 23.38 -12.94 11.53
C PRO A 537 23.52 -13.55 12.93
N ASP A 538 23.56 -12.68 13.92
CA ASP A 538 23.54 -13.09 15.33
C ASP A 538 22.17 -13.71 15.69
N LEU A 539 22.12 -14.48 16.78
CA LEU A 539 20.89 -15.06 17.30
C LEU A 539 20.34 -14.20 18.44
N SER A 540 19.07 -13.83 18.33
CA SER A 540 18.33 -13.04 19.33
C SER A 540 17.23 -13.86 20.01
N THR A 541 16.78 -13.43 21.20
CA THR A 541 15.67 -14.11 21.92
C THR A 541 14.36 -14.11 21.13
N GLY A 542 14.12 -13.05 20.35
CA GLY A 542 12.88 -12.86 19.59
C GLY A 542 12.89 -13.36 18.15
N SER A 543 13.97 -14.01 17.68
CA SER A 543 14.00 -14.47 16.28
C SER A 543 14.84 -15.74 16.14
N PRO A 544 14.28 -16.83 15.56
CA PRO A 544 15.10 -17.96 15.17
C PRO A 544 16.07 -17.56 14.07
N LEU A 545 17.27 -18.16 14.10
CA LEU A 545 18.23 -18.08 13.02
C LEU A 545 17.89 -19.16 11.99
N ILE A 546 17.73 -18.74 10.73
CA ILE A 546 17.51 -19.68 9.62
C ILE A 546 18.50 -19.32 8.51
N VAL A 547 19.42 -20.25 8.25
CA VAL A 547 20.41 -20.18 7.18
C VAL A 547 20.08 -21.25 6.17
N SER A 548 20.12 -20.93 4.88
CA SER A 548 19.88 -21.89 3.81
C SER A 548 20.96 -21.80 2.77
N GLY A 549 21.03 -22.81 1.91
CA GLY A 549 21.99 -22.78 0.83
C GLY A 549 21.81 -23.91 -0.16
N ARG A 550 22.64 -23.84 -1.19
CA ARG A 550 22.81 -24.90 -2.18
C ARG A 550 24.25 -25.36 -2.20
N TYR A 551 24.47 -26.65 -2.41
CA TYR A 551 25.80 -27.24 -2.34
C TYR A 551 25.99 -28.44 -3.27
N ASP A 552 27.27 -28.70 -3.57
CA ASP A 552 27.74 -29.94 -4.18
C ASP A 552 28.69 -30.67 -3.21
N GLY A 553 28.77 -32.00 -3.36
CA GLY A 553 29.61 -32.86 -2.54
C GLY A 553 28.88 -33.52 -1.37
N ASN A 554 29.65 -34.13 -0.47
CA ASN A 554 29.11 -34.88 0.67
C ASN A 554 28.80 -33.94 1.85
N PHE A 555 27.53 -33.77 2.17
CA PHE A 555 27.12 -33.03 3.36
C PHE A 555 27.46 -33.82 4.63
N PRO A 556 28.10 -33.20 5.64
CA PRO A 556 28.45 -33.90 6.88
C PRO A 556 27.20 -34.30 7.68
N ASP A 557 27.26 -35.40 8.43
CA ASP A 557 26.13 -35.87 9.25
C ASP A 557 25.82 -34.96 10.46
N ILE A 558 26.81 -34.15 10.87
CA ILE A 558 26.73 -33.21 11.98
C ILE A 558 27.37 -31.89 11.55
N ILE A 559 26.66 -30.78 11.80
CA ILE A 559 27.17 -29.42 11.61
C ILE A 559 27.48 -28.81 12.96
N LYS A 560 28.72 -28.33 13.13
CA LYS A 560 29.13 -27.63 14.34
C LYS A 560 28.89 -26.13 14.18
N VAL A 561 28.04 -25.58 15.03
CA VAL A 561 27.77 -24.14 15.08
C VAL A 561 28.51 -23.57 16.27
N SER A 562 29.33 -22.55 16.04
CA SER A 562 30.08 -21.85 17.08
C SER A 562 29.74 -20.36 17.09
N GLY A 563 29.88 -19.72 18.25
CA GLY A 563 29.67 -18.28 18.41
C GLY A 563 30.04 -17.82 19.83
N THR A 564 29.80 -16.56 20.13
CA THR A 564 30.18 -15.91 21.40
C THR A 564 28.94 -15.55 22.21
N LEU A 565 28.89 -15.90 23.50
CA LEU A 565 27.81 -15.55 24.41
C LEU A 565 28.01 -14.16 25.02
N ALA A 566 26.96 -13.61 25.63
CA ALA A 566 26.97 -12.28 26.24
C ALA A 566 27.96 -12.12 27.41
N ASP A 567 28.45 -13.22 27.97
CA ASP A 567 29.53 -13.23 28.97
C ASP A 567 30.93 -13.41 28.35
N LEU A 568 31.03 -13.25 27.04
CA LEU A 568 32.24 -13.40 26.21
C LEU A 568 32.80 -14.83 26.17
N SER A 569 32.05 -15.82 26.66
CA SER A 569 32.45 -17.22 26.54
C SER A 569 32.14 -17.78 25.14
N ASN A 570 32.98 -18.72 24.69
CA ASN A 570 32.75 -19.45 23.45
C ASN A 570 31.63 -20.49 23.64
N PHE A 571 30.68 -20.49 22.72
CA PHE A 571 29.61 -21.47 22.65
C PHE A 571 29.77 -22.34 21.42
N THR A 572 29.41 -23.61 21.55
CA THR A 572 29.38 -24.54 20.43
C THR A 572 28.25 -25.54 20.60
N VAL A 573 27.51 -25.80 19.53
CA VAL A 573 26.46 -26.81 19.48
C VAL A 573 26.55 -27.64 18.21
N ASP A 574 26.34 -28.94 18.36
CA ASP A 574 26.31 -29.89 17.27
C ASP A 574 24.86 -30.06 16.77
N LEU A 575 24.64 -29.73 15.50
CA LEU A 575 23.34 -29.84 14.83
C LEU A 575 23.29 -31.11 14.00
N LYS A 576 22.27 -31.93 14.22
CA LYS A 576 22.05 -33.15 13.45
C LYS A 576 21.49 -32.83 12.07
N VAL A 577 22.00 -33.53 11.07
CA VAL A 577 21.55 -33.42 9.69
C VAL A 577 20.53 -34.51 9.38
N GLN A 578 19.42 -34.14 8.74
CA GLN A 578 18.35 -35.04 8.37
C GLN A 578 17.76 -34.71 7.00
N LYS A 579 17.28 -35.73 6.28
CA LYS A 579 16.59 -35.53 5.00
C LYS A 579 15.16 -35.05 5.22
N ALA A 580 14.76 -34.00 4.51
CA ALA A 580 13.40 -33.49 4.47
C ALA A 580 12.49 -34.46 3.71
N LYS A 581 11.69 -35.27 4.42
CA LYS A 581 10.76 -36.22 3.80
C LYS A 581 9.41 -35.61 3.42
N ASP A 582 8.94 -34.61 4.18
CA ASP A 582 7.62 -33.99 4.03
C ASP A 582 7.65 -32.46 4.18
N MET A 583 8.77 -31.81 3.83
CA MET A 583 8.93 -30.37 3.95
C MET A 583 9.35 -29.77 2.60
N PRO A 584 8.56 -28.84 2.01
CA PRO A 584 8.91 -28.21 0.74
C PRO A 584 9.90 -27.05 0.97
N LEU A 585 11.18 -27.35 1.27
CA LEU A 585 12.21 -26.32 1.53
C LEU A 585 12.34 -25.34 0.36
N ASN A 586 12.25 -25.85 -0.87
CA ASN A 586 12.31 -25.04 -2.08
C ASN A 586 11.25 -23.94 -2.13
N ARG A 587 10.02 -24.21 -1.66
CA ARG A 587 8.93 -23.21 -1.59
C ARG A 587 9.08 -22.31 -0.37
N MET A 588 9.45 -22.89 0.77
CA MET A 588 9.59 -22.18 2.05
C MET A 588 10.69 -21.12 2.01
N LEU A 589 11.84 -21.44 1.41
CA LEU A 589 13.00 -20.56 1.34
C LEU A 589 12.95 -19.58 0.15
N ALA A 590 12.08 -19.84 -0.82
CA ALA A 590 12.02 -19.11 -2.09
C ALA A 590 11.99 -17.60 -1.92
N ARG A 591 11.08 -17.08 -1.08
CA ARG A 591 10.93 -15.63 -0.91
C ARG A 591 12.20 -14.97 -0.37
N ARG A 592 12.80 -15.56 0.67
CA ARG A 592 14.04 -15.04 1.27
C ARG A 592 15.20 -15.07 0.28
N GLN A 593 15.35 -16.19 -0.44
CA GLN A 593 16.41 -16.35 -1.44
C GLN A 593 16.22 -15.38 -2.62
N ILE A 594 14.99 -15.20 -3.11
CA ILE A 594 14.65 -14.22 -4.16
C ILE A 594 14.98 -12.80 -3.69
N ASP A 595 14.57 -12.40 -2.49
CA ASP A 595 14.83 -11.05 -1.99
C ASP A 595 16.35 -10.80 -1.87
N MET A 596 17.11 -11.76 -1.32
CA MET A 596 18.57 -11.68 -1.19
C MET A 596 19.30 -11.63 -2.54
N LEU A 597 18.93 -12.52 -3.46
CA LEU A 597 19.52 -12.55 -4.79
C LEU A 597 19.14 -11.28 -5.59
N THR A 598 17.95 -10.73 -5.38
CA THR A 598 17.53 -9.47 -6.00
C THR A 598 18.38 -8.31 -5.48
N SER A 599 18.59 -8.22 -4.16
CA SER A 599 19.53 -7.27 -3.56
C SER A 599 20.96 -7.44 -4.08
N GLN A 600 21.43 -8.69 -4.25
CA GLN A 600 22.77 -8.98 -4.77
C GLN A 600 22.91 -8.60 -6.25
N ALA A 601 21.90 -8.93 -7.07
CA ALA A 601 21.83 -8.53 -8.47
C ALA A 601 21.85 -7.00 -8.61
N TRP A 602 21.10 -6.29 -7.77
CA TRP A 602 21.08 -4.83 -7.75
C TRP A 602 22.47 -4.24 -7.41
N LEU A 603 23.15 -4.78 -6.39
CA LEU A 603 24.47 -4.31 -5.96
C LEU A 603 25.56 -4.59 -7.00
N THR A 604 25.54 -5.76 -7.62
CA THR A 604 26.59 -6.24 -8.54
C THR A 604 26.30 -5.97 -10.01
N GLU A 605 25.08 -5.54 -10.33
CA GLU A 605 24.56 -5.36 -11.69
C GLU A 605 24.68 -6.64 -12.55
N SER A 606 24.65 -7.81 -11.89
CA SER A 606 24.86 -9.10 -12.55
C SER A 606 23.59 -9.61 -13.22
N LYS A 607 23.58 -9.60 -14.56
CA LYS A 607 22.51 -10.20 -15.37
C LYS A 607 22.30 -11.68 -15.08
N GLU A 608 23.37 -12.43 -14.81
CA GLU A 608 23.25 -13.86 -14.46
C GLU A 608 22.40 -14.08 -13.20
N ILE A 609 22.58 -13.22 -12.18
CA ILE A 609 21.79 -13.28 -10.96
C ILE A 609 20.34 -12.84 -11.23
N GLU A 610 20.10 -11.82 -12.06
CA GLU A 610 18.75 -11.43 -12.48
C GLU A 610 18.01 -12.62 -13.14
N GLU A 611 18.69 -13.35 -14.03
CA GLU A 611 18.12 -14.53 -14.69
C GLU A 611 17.82 -15.65 -13.72
N LYS A 612 18.72 -15.88 -12.76
CA LYS A 612 18.53 -16.86 -11.69
C LYS A 612 17.31 -16.53 -10.84
N VAL A 613 17.14 -15.26 -10.46
CA VAL A 613 15.95 -14.79 -9.72
C VAL A 613 14.68 -15.01 -10.54
N ALA A 614 14.68 -14.66 -11.82
CA ALA A 614 13.52 -14.86 -12.69
C ALA A 614 13.14 -16.34 -12.82
N LYS A 615 14.12 -17.24 -12.97
CA LYS A 615 13.89 -18.71 -13.01
C LYS A 615 13.32 -19.21 -11.68
N MET A 616 13.87 -18.77 -10.55
CA MET A 616 13.40 -19.13 -9.21
C MET A 616 11.97 -18.64 -8.94
N SER A 617 11.66 -17.41 -9.33
CA SER A 617 10.33 -16.82 -9.25
C SER A 617 9.31 -17.66 -10.04
N LYS A 618 9.61 -17.99 -11.31
CA LYS A 618 8.73 -18.82 -12.16
C LYS A 618 8.52 -20.23 -11.59
N GLN A 619 9.57 -20.86 -11.04
CA GLN A 619 9.49 -22.22 -10.48
C GLN A 619 8.68 -22.28 -9.19
N THR A 620 8.84 -21.29 -8.32
CA THR A 620 8.25 -21.28 -6.96
C THR A 620 6.90 -20.57 -6.89
N GLY A 621 6.57 -19.76 -7.90
CA GLY A 621 5.38 -18.92 -7.92
C GLY A 621 5.53 -17.63 -7.10
N VAL A 622 6.70 -17.35 -6.54
CA VAL A 622 6.96 -16.16 -5.72
C VAL A 622 7.37 -15.00 -6.63
N PRO A 623 6.63 -13.87 -6.65
CA PRO A 623 6.98 -12.73 -7.48
C PRO A 623 8.35 -12.12 -7.14
N SER A 624 8.99 -11.56 -8.16
CA SER A 624 10.26 -10.84 -8.07
C SER A 624 10.25 -9.62 -8.99
N GLU A 625 11.23 -8.72 -8.85
CA GLU A 625 11.41 -7.57 -9.74
C GLU A 625 11.55 -7.94 -11.21
N TYR A 626 12.12 -9.12 -11.50
CA TYR A 626 12.42 -9.57 -12.86
C TYR A 626 11.28 -10.38 -13.51
N THR A 627 10.13 -10.46 -12.84
CA THR A 627 8.95 -11.21 -13.29
C THR A 627 7.68 -10.39 -13.25
N LEU A 628 6.77 -10.67 -14.16
CA LEU A 628 5.45 -10.05 -14.27
C LEU A 628 4.37 -11.11 -14.01
N MET A 629 3.31 -10.72 -13.30
CA MET A 629 2.14 -11.59 -13.13
C MET A 629 1.10 -11.29 -14.21
N LEU A 630 0.65 -12.33 -14.90
CA LEU A 630 -0.42 -12.28 -15.89
C LEU A 630 -1.58 -13.15 -15.45
N LEU A 631 -2.80 -12.77 -15.79
CA LEU A 631 -3.97 -13.63 -15.71
C LEU A 631 -4.27 -14.18 -17.11
N VAL A 632 -4.11 -15.49 -17.27
CA VAL A 632 -4.26 -16.18 -18.56
C VAL A 632 -5.57 -16.96 -18.55
N GLN A 633 -6.33 -16.86 -19.65
CA GLN A 633 -7.47 -17.72 -19.91
C GLN A 633 -6.99 -18.96 -20.70
N PRO A 634 -6.96 -20.17 -20.11
CA PRO A 634 -6.56 -21.37 -20.82
C PRO A 634 -7.56 -21.69 -21.94
N ASP A 635 -7.06 -22.20 -23.06
CA ASP A 635 -7.89 -22.58 -24.20
C ASP A 635 -8.85 -23.72 -23.81
N LYS A 636 -10.10 -23.67 -24.29
CA LYS A 636 -11.11 -24.72 -24.05
C LYS A 636 -10.73 -25.98 -24.82
N GLY A 637 -9.76 -26.74 -24.32
CA GLY A 637 -9.31 -27.95 -24.99
C GLY A 637 -7.96 -28.47 -24.54
N LYS A 638 -7.72 -28.59 -23.23
CA LYS A 638 -6.79 -29.58 -22.64
C LYS A 638 -7.06 -29.67 -21.14
N LYS A 639 -7.54 -30.83 -20.69
CA LYS A 639 -7.46 -31.21 -19.27
C LYS A 639 -5.99 -31.14 -18.84
N ALA A 640 -5.77 -30.82 -17.57
CA ALA A 640 -4.45 -30.76 -16.95
C ALA A 640 -3.57 -31.96 -17.36
N PRO A 641 -2.30 -31.76 -17.77
CA PRO A 641 -1.42 -32.88 -17.98
C PRO A 641 -0.96 -33.40 -16.62
N ASP A 642 -1.52 -34.54 -16.22
CA ASP A 642 -0.83 -35.45 -15.31
C ASP A 642 0.46 -35.94 -15.99
N SER A 643 1.57 -35.81 -15.25
CA SER A 643 2.84 -36.55 -15.31
C SER A 643 3.32 -37.26 -16.61
N VAL A 644 4.56 -36.90 -16.99
CA VAL A 644 5.61 -37.59 -17.82
C VAL A 644 5.51 -37.54 -19.38
N PRO A 645 6.62 -37.72 -20.15
CA PRO A 645 7.18 -36.67 -20.99
C PRO A 645 7.24 -37.04 -22.48
N THR A 646 7.46 -36.08 -23.38
CA THR A 646 8.02 -36.42 -24.70
C THR A 646 8.78 -35.24 -25.31
N GLN A 647 10.10 -35.29 -25.17
CA GLN A 647 11.04 -34.65 -26.10
C GLN A 647 10.88 -35.36 -27.45
N GLU A 648 9.97 -34.88 -28.31
CA GLU A 648 10.04 -35.14 -29.77
C GLU A 648 9.03 -34.32 -30.60
N VAL A 649 8.66 -33.11 -30.16
CA VAL A 649 7.77 -32.22 -30.95
C VAL A 649 8.41 -30.86 -31.30
N ASN A 650 9.65 -30.62 -30.86
CA ASN A 650 10.29 -29.31 -30.96
C ASN A 650 10.74 -28.86 -32.36
N ASN A 651 10.62 -29.69 -33.40
CA ASN A 651 10.95 -29.29 -34.78
C ASN A 651 9.75 -29.10 -35.72
N LYS A 652 8.51 -29.34 -35.26
CA LYS A 652 7.30 -29.07 -36.07
C LYS A 652 6.45 -27.88 -35.59
N LEU A 653 6.82 -27.25 -34.46
CA LEU A 653 6.12 -26.08 -33.92
C LEU A 653 6.65 -24.72 -34.43
N LYS A 654 7.81 -24.68 -35.10
CA LYS A 654 8.39 -23.43 -35.63
C LYS A 654 7.75 -22.91 -36.94
N GLN A 655 6.79 -23.62 -37.53
CA GLN A 655 6.12 -23.21 -38.78
C GLN A 655 4.59 -23.14 -38.68
N LYS A 656 4.00 -23.23 -37.48
CA LYS A 656 2.55 -23.07 -37.25
C LYS A 656 2.20 -22.06 -36.15
N ALA A 657 3.10 -21.11 -35.90
CA ALA A 657 2.89 -20.01 -34.96
C ALA A 657 2.27 -18.75 -35.60
N ALA A 658 1.83 -18.82 -36.87
CA ALA A 658 1.27 -17.67 -37.58
C ALA A 658 -0.27 -17.60 -37.56
N ASP A 659 -0.98 -18.64 -37.09
CA ASP A 659 -2.45 -18.68 -37.08
C ASP A 659 -3.00 -19.42 -35.83
N ALA A 660 -2.68 -18.93 -34.63
CA ALA A 660 -3.26 -19.44 -33.38
C ALA A 660 -4.01 -18.32 -32.64
N ASN A 661 -5.26 -18.63 -32.25
CA ASN A 661 -6.21 -17.76 -31.58
C ASN A 661 -5.59 -16.91 -30.45
N LYS A 662 -5.97 -15.64 -30.41
CA LYS A 662 -5.63 -14.67 -29.35
C LYS A 662 -6.02 -15.22 -27.97
N GLU A 663 -5.06 -15.73 -27.20
CA GLU A 663 -5.22 -15.93 -25.76
C GLU A 663 -5.57 -14.57 -25.12
N GLN A 664 -6.68 -14.50 -24.38
CA GLN A 664 -7.03 -13.29 -23.64
C GLN A 664 -6.16 -13.26 -22.37
N MET A 665 -5.09 -12.46 -22.41
CA MET A 665 -4.19 -12.20 -21.29
C MET A 665 -4.53 -10.85 -20.64
N LEU A 666 -4.65 -10.82 -19.31
CA LEU A 666 -4.78 -9.59 -18.53
C LEU A 666 -3.51 -9.34 -17.72
N PHE A 667 -3.06 -8.09 -17.67
CA PHE A 667 -1.82 -7.71 -17.01
C PHE A 667 -2.10 -7.34 -15.55
N LEU A 668 -1.60 -8.15 -14.63
CA LEU A 668 -1.80 -7.95 -13.19
C LEU A 668 -0.72 -7.03 -12.56
N GLY A 669 0.23 -6.52 -13.35
CA GLY A 669 1.21 -5.57 -12.84
C GLY A 669 2.45 -6.22 -12.20
N ARG A 670 3.28 -5.35 -11.61
CA ARG A 670 4.47 -5.73 -10.84
C ARG A 670 4.07 -5.93 -9.39
N LEU A 671 4.44 -7.09 -8.83
CA LEU A 671 4.21 -7.41 -7.41
C LEU A 671 5.49 -7.29 -6.56
N GLY A 672 6.58 -6.85 -7.19
CA GLY A 672 7.82 -6.51 -6.51
C GLY A 672 7.72 -5.20 -5.71
N MET A 673 8.70 -4.96 -4.85
CA MET A 673 8.80 -3.74 -4.03
C MET A 673 9.31 -2.53 -4.83
N GLY A 674 10.01 -2.77 -5.94
CA GLY A 674 10.73 -1.76 -6.72
C GLY A 674 12.14 -1.48 -6.18
N PHE A 675 12.95 -0.80 -7.00
CA PHE A 675 14.32 -0.38 -6.65
C PHE A 675 14.39 1.07 -6.12
N GLY A 676 13.28 1.58 -5.58
CA GLY A 676 13.14 2.98 -5.19
C GLY A 676 13.03 3.93 -6.39
N ASP A 677 12.79 5.21 -6.10
CA ASP A 677 12.72 6.28 -7.11
C ASP A 677 13.32 7.58 -6.55
N VAL A 678 14.56 7.88 -6.97
CA VAL A 678 15.31 9.06 -6.55
C VAL A 678 14.59 10.36 -6.94
N ALA A 679 13.96 10.40 -8.12
CA ALA A 679 13.26 11.59 -8.59
C ALA A 679 11.98 11.82 -7.79
N ALA A 680 11.23 10.76 -7.48
CA ALA A 680 10.07 10.79 -6.60
C ALA A 680 10.44 11.23 -5.18
N THR A 681 11.55 10.70 -4.63
CA THR A 681 12.10 11.12 -3.33
C THR A 681 12.41 12.62 -3.33
N ALA A 682 13.17 13.11 -4.31
CA ALA A 682 13.54 14.52 -4.41
C ALA A 682 12.34 15.44 -4.61
N ALA A 683 11.35 15.00 -5.38
CA ALA A 683 10.13 15.76 -5.65
C ALA A 683 9.07 15.67 -4.54
N ASN A 684 9.24 14.75 -3.58
CA ASN A 684 8.23 14.36 -2.60
C ASN A 684 6.86 14.07 -3.24
N LYS A 685 6.86 13.27 -4.32
CA LYS A 685 5.68 12.85 -5.08
C LYS A 685 5.68 11.35 -5.20
N LEU A 686 4.55 10.69 -4.91
CA LEU A 686 4.41 9.22 -5.01
C LEU A 686 5.04 8.70 -6.31
N PRO A 687 5.80 7.59 -6.26
CA PRO A 687 6.42 7.03 -7.46
C PRO A 687 5.31 6.78 -8.48
N VAL A 688 5.41 7.42 -9.64
CA VAL A 688 4.39 7.29 -10.67
C VAL A 688 4.49 5.87 -11.23
N THR A 689 3.51 5.03 -10.91
CA THR A 689 3.26 3.85 -11.76
C THR A 689 2.82 4.45 -13.08
N GLU A 690 3.64 4.31 -14.13
CA GLU A 690 3.48 4.96 -15.44
C GLU A 690 2.00 5.17 -15.80
N GLU A 691 1.48 6.39 -15.62
CA GLU A 691 0.22 6.73 -16.26
C GLU A 691 0.46 6.65 -17.77
N PRO A 692 -0.45 6.03 -18.55
CA PRO A 692 -0.25 5.91 -19.97
C PRO A 692 -0.10 7.31 -20.56
N LYS A 693 1.08 7.60 -21.13
CA LYS A 693 1.24 8.71 -22.06
C LYS A 693 0.13 8.57 -23.09
N ARG A 694 -0.81 9.50 -23.08
CA ARG A 694 -1.85 9.61 -24.12
C ARG A 694 -1.12 9.63 -25.46
N GLU A 695 -1.39 8.65 -26.32
CA GLU A 695 -0.85 8.66 -27.67
C GLU A 695 -1.39 9.89 -28.42
N PRO A 696 -0.65 10.41 -29.44
CA PRO A 696 -1.06 11.56 -30.24
C PRO A 696 -2.35 11.34 -31.06
N THR A 697 -2.94 10.16 -30.97
CA THR A 697 -4.19 9.76 -31.63
C THR A 697 -5.45 10.15 -30.86
N ASP A 698 -5.34 10.51 -29.57
CA ASP A 698 -6.42 11.21 -28.84
C ASP A 698 -6.31 12.74 -28.94
N MET A 699 -5.44 13.22 -29.83
CA MET A 699 -5.20 14.63 -30.12
C MET A 699 -5.92 15.13 -31.39
N TRP A 700 -7.09 14.57 -31.72
CA TRP A 700 -7.88 14.93 -32.90
C TRP A 700 -9.25 15.59 -32.62
N VAL A 701 -9.48 16.12 -31.41
CA VAL A 701 -10.61 17.04 -31.16
C VAL A 701 -10.16 18.49 -30.85
N MET A 702 -8.86 18.75 -30.73
CA MET A 702 -8.30 20.12 -30.66
C MET A 702 -7.46 20.53 -31.89
N ALA A 703 -7.68 19.88 -33.03
CA ALA A 703 -7.07 20.27 -34.31
C ALA A 703 -8.10 20.50 -35.43
N ALA A 704 -9.36 20.80 -35.07
CA ALA A 704 -10.43 21.16 -35.99
C ALA A 704 -11.06 22.54 -35.71
N SER A 705 -10.33 23.47 -35.06
CA SER A 705 -10.76 24.88 -34.97
C SER A 705 -9.89 25.87 -35.76
N ASN A 706 -8.77 25.43 -36.37
CA ASN A 706 -7.86 26.32 -37.10
C ASN A 706 -7.91 26.19 -38.64
N CYS A 707 -9.03 25.72 -39.20
CA CYS A 707 -9.28 25.86 -40.64
C CYS A 707 -10.77 25.95 -40.97
N CYS A 708 -11.41 27.06 -40.57
CA CYS A 708 -12.66 27.51 -41.19
C CYS A 708 -12.80 29.05 -41.18
N SER A 709 -11.77 29.76 -41.64
CA SER A 709 -11.89 31.17 -42.05
C SER A 709 -12.20 31.34 -43.54
N ARG A 710 -12.66 30.30 -44.26
CA ARG A 710 -13.01 30.38 -45.69
C ARG A 710 -14.32 29.72 -46.13
N VAL A 711 -15.23 29.36 -45.22
CA VAL A 711 -16.58 28.84 -45.58
C VAL A 711 -17.73 29.72 -45.06
N LEU A 712 -17.42 30.92 -44.56
CA LEU A 712 -18.44 31.88 -44.09
C LEU A 712 -19.07 32.76 -45.20
N ASN A 713 -18.71 32.56 -46.48
CA ASN A 713 -19.27 33.37 -47.59
C ASN A 713 -20.24 32.62 -48.53
N ARG A 714 -20.77 31.44 -48.15
CA ARG A 714 -21.76 30.72 -48.98
C ARG A 714 -23.07 30.30 -48.30
N ILE A 715 -23.28 30.62 -47.03
CA ILE A 715 -24.49 30.20 -46.28
C ILE A 715 -25.66 31.21 -46.41
N PHE A 716 -25.47 32.35 -47.08
CA PHE A 716 -26.55 33.33 -47.31
C PHE A 716 -27.43 33.06 -48.56
N ARG A 717 -27.49 31.84 -49.08
CA ARG A 717 -28.32 31.50 -50.27
C ARG A 717 -28.96 30.12 -50.24
N MET A 718 -29.64 29.74 -49.14
CA MET A 718 -30.54 28.57 -49.16
C MET A 718 -31.98 28.95 -48.79
N PRO A 719 -32.99 28.35 -49.45
CA PRO A 719 -34.39 28.70 -49.25
C PRO A 719 -34.92 28.19 -47.89
N LEU A 720 -35.86 28.97 -47.34
CA LEU A 720 -36.40 28.92 -45.97
C LEU A 720 -36.89 27.54 -45.49
N SER A 721 -37.21 26.62 -46.39
CA SER A 721 -37.78 25.30 -46.04
C SER A 721 -36.76 24.30 -45.48
N LYS A 722 -35.45 24.46 -45.72
CA LYS A 722 -34.42 23.58 -45.14
C LYS A 722 -33.83 24.09 -43.82
N PHE A 723 -34.02 25.37 -43.51
CA PHE A 723 -33.58 25.96 -42.23
C PHE A 723 -34.49 25.54 -41.08
N LEU A 724 -35.80 25.39 -41.34
CA LEU A 724 -36.78 25.01 -40.33
C LEU A 724 -36.62 23.56 -39.85
N PHE A 725 -36.14 22.65 -40.71
CA PHE A 725 -35.93 21.25 -40.35
C PHE A 725 -34.69 21.04 -39.45
N LEU A 726 -33.65 21.87 -39.63
CA LEU A 726 -32.45 21.85 -38.79
C LEU A 726 -32.71 22.49 -37.41
N PHE A 727 -33.58 23.51 -37.35
CA PHE A 727 -33.95 24.17 -36.10
C PHE A 727 -34.79 23.27 -35.18
N ILE A 728 -35.66 22.43 -35.73
CA ILE A 728 -36.49 21.49 -34.97
C ILE A 728 -35.66 20.33 -34.40
N LEU A 729 -34.64 19.85 -35.13
CA LEU A 729 -33.72 18.81 -34.64
C LEU A 729 -32.83 19.31 -33.49
N ILE A 730 -32.42 20.59 -33.53
CA ILE A 730 -31.60 21.19 -32.46
C ILE A 730 -32.47 21.55 -31.25
N SER A 731 -33.72 21.99 -31.42
CA SER A 731 -34.59 22.33 -30.30
C SER A 731 -35.05 21.08 -29.51
N VAL A 732 -35.24 19.94 -30.17
CA VAL A 732 -35.59 18.68 -29.49
C VAL A 732 -34.37 18.08 -28.76
N TYR A 733 -33.16 18.27 -29.28
CA TYR A 733 -31.92 17.84 -28.61
C TYR A 733 -31.60 18.72 -27.37
N PHE A 734 -31.89 20.02 -27.43
CA PHE A 734 -31.66 20.94 -26.30
C PHE A 734 -32.72 20.86 -25.20
N SER A 735 -33.90 20.29 -25.45
CA SER A 735 -34.96 20.13 -24.44
C SER A 735 -34.88 18.83 -23.63
N TYR A 736 -33.98 17.89 -23.93
CA TYR A 736 -33.88 16.61 -23.19
C TYR A 736 -32.70 16.51 -22.20
N SER A 737 -31.83 17.52 -22.12
CA SER A 737 -30.65 17.51 -21.22
C SER A 737 -30.73 18.49 -20.05
N TYR A 738 -31.93 18.78 -19.55
CA TYR A 738 -32.10 19.57 -18.34
C TYR A 738 -32.98 18.85 -17.32
N ALA A 739 -32.38 17.89 -16.61
CA ALA A 739 -32.96 17.27 -15.42
C ALA A 739 -31.86 17.11 -14.35
N ASN A 740 -31.63 18.22 -13.63
CA ASN A 740 -31.22 18.32 -12.22
C ASN A 740 -30.03 17.46 -11.72
N THR A 741 -28.82 17.73 -12.21
CA THR A 741 -27.59 17.61 -11.40
C THR A 741 -27.45 18.92 -10.62
N GLY A 742 -27.48 18.87 -9.28
CA GLY A 742 -27.53 20.06 -8.43
C GLY A 742 -26.28 20.92 -8.57
N LYS A 743 -26.28 21.86 -9.52
CA LYS A 743 -25.21 22.84 -9.69
C LYS A 743 -25.15 23.71 -8.44
N GLU A 744 -24.01 23.71 -7.77
CA GLU A 744 -23.78 24.56 -6.60
C GLU A 744 -23.37 25.96 -7.09
N ARG A 745 -23.82 26.98 -6.38
CA ARG A 745 -23.44 28.37 -6.65
C ARG A 745 -22.68 28.93 -5.46
N THR A 746 -21.60 29.64 -5.73
CA THR A 746 -20.80 30.33 -4.72
C THR A 746 -20.63 31.80 -5.10
N LEU A 747 -20.42 32.66 -4.09
CA LEU A 747 -20.04 34.04 -4.34
C LEU A 747 -18.52 34.14 -4.51
N ALA A 748 -18.09 34.83 -5.56
CA ALA A 748 -16.73 35.30 -5.71
C ALA A 748 -16.72 36.84 -5.72
N ILE A 749 -15.80 37.44 -4.97
CA ILE A 749 -15.55 38.89 -5.04
C ILE A 749 -14.09 39.10 -5.39
N ILE A 750 -13.81 39.87 -6.43
CA ILE A 750 -12.51 40.50 -6.61
C ILE A 750 -12.57 41.85 -5.88
N LYS A 751 -11.67 42.01 -4.91
CA LYS A 751 -11.57 43.16 -4.01
C LYS A 751 -10.83 44.33 -4.69
N PRO A 752 -10.83 45.55 -4.13
CA PRO A 752 -10.31 46.73 -4.84
C PRO A 752 -8.86 46.60 -5.32
N ASP A 753 -8.00 45.91 -4.57
CA ASP A 753 -6.61 45.59 -4.95
C ASP A 753 -6.50 44.59 -6.11
N GLY A 754 -7.44 43.65 -6.24
CA GLY A 754 -7.50 42.70 -7.35
C GLY A 754 -8.07 43.28 -8.65
N LEU A 755 -8.71 44.47 -8.58
CA LEU A 755 -9.15 45.23 -9.75
C LEU A 755 -8.05 46.15 -10.31
N LEU A 756 -7.00 46.40 -9.52
CA LEU A 756 -5.82 47.15 -9.94
C LEU A 756 -4.80 46.20 -10.60
N ASP A 757 -3.98 46.69 -11.53
CA ASP A 757 -2.85 45.96 -12.15
C ASP A 757 -3.16 44.67 -12.99
N ASN A 758 -4.15 44.72 -13.90
CA ASN A 758 -4.45 43.65 -14.89
C ASN A 758 -4.73 42.24 -14.29
N TYR A 759 -5.03 42.12 -13.00
CA TYR A 759 -5.34 40.82 -12.38
C TYR A 759 -6.76 40.33 -12.68
N THR A 760 -7.71 41.23 -12.99
CA THR A 760 -9.12 40.88 -13.28
C THR A 760 -9.23 39.82 -14.38
N ASP A 761 -8.59 40.05 -15.54
CA ASP A 761 -8.66 39.11 -16.67
C ASP A 761 -7.95 37.80 -16.37
N LYS A 762 -6.83 37.85 -15.64
CA LYS A 762 -6.12 36.64 -15.19
C LYS A 762 -6.97 35.80 -14.25
N ILE A 763 -7.65 36.44 -13.29
CA ILE A 763 -8.55 35.76 -12.34
C ILE A 763 -9.74 35.16 -13.08
N LYS A 764 -10.36 35.90 -14.02
CA LYS A 764 -11.46 35.38 -14.85
C LYS A 764 -11.04 34.19 -15.70
N ASN A 765 -9.86 34.25 -16.32
CA ASN A 765 -9.31 33.13 -17.10
C ASN A 765 -9.09 31.90 -16.22
N VAL A 766 -8.49 32.07 -15.03
CA VAL A 766 -8.29 30.98 -14.07
C VAL A 766 -9.62 30.37 -13.61
N ILE A 767 -10.67 31.19 -13.42
CA ILE A 767 -12.02 30.73 -13.09
C ILE A 767 -12.59 29.83 -14.21
N VAL A 768 -12.49 30.27 -15.47
CA VAL A 768 -13.01 29.52 -16.62
C VAL A 768 -12.20 28.25 -16.88
N GLU A 769 -10.87 28.32 -16.81
CA GLU A 769 -9.97 27.16 -16.95
C GLU A 769 -10.22 26.11 -15.85
N ALA A 770 -10.55 26.56 -14.63
CA ALA A 770 -10.94 25.68 -13.53
C ALA A 770 -12.36 25.10 -13.67
N GLY A 771 -13.05 25.37 -14.78
CA GLY A 771 -14.34 24.78 -15.14
C GLY A 771 -15.55 25.44 -14.48
N PHE A 772 -15.42 26.67 -13.96
CA PHE A 772 -16.55 27.44 -13.45
C PHE A 772 -17.29 28.16 -14.58
N ILE A 773 -18.62 28.23 -14.44
CA ILE A 773 -19.46 29.13 -15.24
C ILE A 773 -19.66 30.41 -14.43
N ILE A 774 -19.27 31.57 -15.00
CA ILE A 774 -19.64 32.87 -14.44
C ILE A 774 -21.10 33.11 -14.78
N PHE A 775 -22.00 32.83 -13.84
CA PHE A 775 -23.45 32.88 -14.04
C PHE A 775 -23.99 34.32 -14.09
N LYS A 776 -23.40 35.21 -13.29
CA LYS A 776 -23.72 36.64 -13.24
C LYS A 776 -22.55 37.40 -12.65
N GLU A 777 -22.33 38.64 -13.09
CA GLU A 777 -21.34 39.53 -12.48
C GLU A 777 -21.83 40.97 -12.43
N ILE A 778 -21.28 41.74 -11.48
CA ILE A 778 -21.59 43.16 -11.30
C ILE A 778 -20.38 43.88 -10.68
N THR A 779 -20.08 45.07 -11.19
CA THR A 779 -19.09 45.98 -10.57
C THR A 779 -19.82 47.07 -9.80
N LEU A 780 -19.45 47.27 -8.54
CA LEU A 780 -20.11 48.24 -7.66
C LEU A 780 -19.13 48.85 -6.66
N GLU A 781 -19.42 50.08 -6.22
CA GLU A 781 -18.77 50.70 -5.06
C GLU A 781 -19.63 50.49 -3.82
N LEU A 782 -19.05 49.85 -2.80
CA LEU A 782 -19.71 49.57 -1.53
C LEU A 782 -19.69 50.80 -0.63
N ASP A 783 -20.81 51.13 0.01
CA ASP A 783 -20.85 52.10 1.10
C ASP A 783 -20.53 51.44 2.46
N LYS A 784 -20.26 52.26 3.48
CA LYS A 784 -19.86 51.77 4.80
C LYS A 784 -20.92 50.89 5.45
N ASP A 785 -22.20 51.21 5.25
CA ASP A 785 -23.33 50.49 5.85
C ASP A 785 -23.49 49.10 5.19
N GLY A 786 -23.31 49.02 3.87
CA GLY A 786 -23.30 47.79 3.10
C GLY A 786 -22.14 46.86 3.49
N VAL A 787 -20.91 47.39 3.59
CA VAL A 787 -19.76 46.56 4.03
C VAL A 787 -19.92 46.08 5.47
N SER A 788 -20.38 46.96 6.37
CA SER A 788 -20.58 46.62 7.79
C SER A 788 -21.63 45.52 7.95
N SER A 789 -22.70 45.58 7.14
CA SER A 789 -23.76 44.57 7.11
C SER A 789 -23.28 43.24 6.53
N PHE A 790 -22.50 43.28 5.44
CA PHE A 790 -21.97 42.08 4.80
C PHE A 790 -21.00 41.30 5.70
N TYR A 791 -20.12 42.00 6.43
CA TYR A 791 -19.15 41.40 7.34
C TYR A 791 -19.58 41.42 8.82
N ALA A 792 -20.88 41.53 9.12
CA ALA A 792 -21.38 41.71 10.49
C ALA A 792 -20.90 40.62 11.49
N GLU A 793 -20.65 39.40 11.01
CA GLU A 793 -20.09 38.27 11.77
C GLU A 793 -18.66 38.54 12.30
N HIS A 794 -17.97 39.53 11.75
CA HIS A 794 -16.64 39.97 12.17
C HIS A 794 -16.66 41.25 13.02
N SER A 795 -17.83 41.78 13.38
CA SER A 795 -17.97 43.05 14.13
C SER A 795 -17.20 43.11 15.45
N SER A 796 -16.96 41.96 16.09
CA SER A 796 -16.19 41.83 17.34
C SER A 796 -14.67 41.65 17.13
N LYS A 797 -14.18 41.58 15.88
CA LYS A 797 -12.77 41.37 15.57
C LYS A 797 -12.01 42.69 15.45
N SER A 798 -10.78 42.72 15.95
CA SER A 798 -9.92 43.92 15.95
C SER A 798 -9.64 44.50 14.55
N PHE A 799 -9.72 43.68 13.50
CA PHE A 799 -9.49 44.10 12.10
C PHE A 799 -10.76 44.62 11.39
N PHE A 800 -11.94 44.57 12.00
CA PHE A 800 -13.22 44.88 11.35
C PHE A 800 -13.28 46.30 10.78
N HIS A 801 -12.79 47.29 11.53
CA HIS A 801 -12.78 48.69 11.06
C HIS A 801 -11.85 48.90 9.87
N SER A 802 -10.71 48.20 9.84
CA SER A 802 -9.76 48.26 8.74
C SER A 802 -10.33 47.58 7.49
N LEU A 803 -11.00 46.43 7.66
CA LEU A 803 -11.71 45.73 6.60
C LEU A 803 -12.80 46.60 5.95
N ILE A 804 -13.57 47.36 6.74
CA ILE A 804 -14.55 48.31 6.20
C ILE A 804 -13.86 49.35 5.33
N LYS A 805 -12.82 50.01 5.87
CA LYS A 805 -12.07 51.05 5.15
C LYS A 805 -11.49 50.51 3.83
N TYR A 806 -10.97 49.29 3.83
CA TYR A 806 -10.39 48.64 2.66
C TYR A 806 -11.46 48.29 1.60
N MET A 807 -12.57 47.68 1.99
CA MET A 807 -13.62 47.30 1.03
C MET A 807 -14.38 48.51 0.46
N THR A 808 -14.38 49.66 1.15
CA THR A 808 -14.90 50.95 0.62
C THR A 808 -13.85 51.81 -0.09
N SER A 809 -12.61 51.31 -0.28
CA SER A 809 -11.52 52.10 -0.85
C SER A 809 -11.55 52.21 -2.39
N GLY A 810 -12.39 51.40 -3.05
CA GLY A 810 -12.54 51.38 -4.50
C GLY A 810 -13.62 50.38 -4.93
N PRO A 811 -13.82 50.20 -6.25
CA PRO A 811 -14.82 49.27 -6.76
C PRO A 811 -14.48 47.81 -6.47
N VAL A 812 -15.51 46.98 -6.42
CA VAL A 812 -15.38 45.51 -6.35
C VAL A 812 -16.11 44.86 -7.52
N LEU A 813 -15.58 43.73 -8.01
CA LEU A 813 -16.28 42.88 -8.98
C LEU A 813 -16.86 41.68 -8.24
N VAL A 814 -18.17 41.58 -8.21
CA VAL A 814 -18.91 40.49 -7.57
C VAL A 814 -19.43 39.54 -8.63
N MET A 815 -19.19 38.25 -8.49
CA MET A 815 -19.57 37.19 -9.43
C MET A 815 -20.32 36.06 -8.72
N ILE A 816 -21.33 35.51 -9.39
CA ILE A 816 -21.92 34.21 -9.05
C ILE A 816 -21.22 33.17 -9.91
N LEU A 817 -20.49 32.25 -9.26
CA LEU A 817 -19.85 31.13 -9.95
C LEU A 817 -20.71 29.88 -9.79
N GLU A 818 -20.94 29.17 -10.90
CA GLU A 818 -21.74 27.94 -10.96
C GLU A 818 -20.86 26.77 -11.44
N LYS A 819 -20.77 25.72 -10.61
CA LYS A 819 -20.04 24.48 -10.89
C LYS A 819 -20.59 23.37 -9.98
N GLU A 820 -20.35 22.11 -10.31
CA GLU A 820 -20.46 21.05 -9.30
C GLU A 820 -19.39 21.29 -8.22
N ASN A 821 -19.77 21.24 -6.93
CA ASN A 821 -18.87 21.53 -5.80
C ASN A 821 -18.23 22.93 -5.81
N ALA A 822 -18.95 23.93 -6.33
CA ALA A 822 -18.45 25.28 -6.57
C ALA A 822 -17.81 25.95 -5.34
N ILE A 823 -18.32 25.72 -4.13
CA ILE A 823 -17.83 26.37 -2.91
C ILE A 823 -16.45 25.83 -2.54
N ALA A 824 -16.29 24.51 -2.45
CA ALA A 824 -15.03 23.89 -2.08
C ALA A 824 -13.95 24.11 -3.16
N ASP A 825 -14.32 24.00 -4.43
CA ASP A 825 -13.40 24.22 -5.54
C ASP A 825 -12.93 25.69 -5.60
N TRP A 826 -13.83 26.65 -5.36
CA TRP A 826 -13.45 28.08 -5.35
C TRP A 826 -12.53 28.38 -4.18
N ARG A 827 -12.80 27.80 -3.00
CA ARG A 827 -11.95 27.90 -1.81
C ARG A 827 -10.56 27.32 -2.02
N ALA A 828 -10.46 26.19 -2.72
CA ALA A 828 -9.18 25.58 -3.09
C ALA A 828 -8.42 26.47 -4.09
N LEU A 829 -9.11 27.01 -5.09
CA LEU A 829 -8.53 27.85 -6.15
C LEU A 829 -7.98 29.18 -5.62
N ILE A 830 -8.66 29.81 -4.66
CA ILE A 830 -8.19 31.06 -4.05
C ILE A 830 -7.11 30.84 -2.99
N GLY A 831 -7.09 29.69 -2.30
CA GLY A 831 -6.10 29.35 -1.27
C GLY A 831 -6.34 30.03 0.09
N PRO A 832 -5.43 29.87 1.07
CA PRO A 832 -5.64 30.35 2.44
C PRO A 832 -5.73 31.88 2.52
N THR A 833 -6.47 32.41 3.51
CA THR A 833 -6.79 33.85 3.63
C THR A 833 -5.56 34.75 3.78
N ASP A 834 -4.49 34.29 4.45
CA ASP A 834 -3.21 35.02 4.51
C ASP A 834 -2.39 34.74 3.26
N ALA A 835 -2.19 35.76 2.42
CA ALA A 835 -1.43 35.66 1.18
C ALA A 835 0.03 35.22 1.39
N ARG A 836 0.65 35.55 2.53
CA ARG A 836 2.02 35.11 2.87
C ARG A 836 2.07 33.61 3.10
N LYS A 837 1.04 33.07 3.77
CA LYS A 837 0.86 31.61 3.92
C LYS A 837 0.50 30.97 2.58
N ALA A 838 -0.31 31.62 1.75
CA ALA A 838 -0.67 31.12 0.42
C ALA A 838 0.56 30.97 -0.46
N LYS A 839 1.47 31.96 -0.51
CA LYS A 839 2.73 31.90 -1.27
C LYS A 839 3.62 30.71 -0.93
N ILE A 840 3.55 30.20 0.31
CA ILE A 840 4.36 29.07 0.78
C ILE A 840 3.62 27.73 0.62
N THR A 841 2.33 27.70 0.96
CA THR A 841 1.56 26.44 1.05
C THR A 841 0.79 26.11 -0.22
N HIS A 842 0.39 27.13 -0.99
CA HIS A 842 -0.41 27.03 -2.21
C HIS A 842 0.07 28.07 -3.24
N PRO A 843 1.34 27.99 -3.73
CA PRO A 843 1.97 29.04 -4.52
C PRO A 843 1.25 29.37 -5.84
N HIS A 844 0.39 28.48 -6.31
CA HIS A 844 -0.43 28.65 -7.51
C HIS A 844 -1.84 29.19 -7.23
N SER A 845 -2.21 29.46 -5.98
CA SER A 845 -3.54 29.98 -5.66
C SER A 845 -3.65 31.47 -6.00
N ILE A 846 -4.87 31.97 -6.23
CA ILE A 846 -5.08 33.39 -6.58
C ILE A 846 -4.52 34.33 -5.50
N ARG A 847 -4.70 33.99 -4.21
CA ARG A 847 -4.14 34.76 -3.09
C ARG A 847 -2.62 34.73 -3.02
N ALA A 848 -1.97 33.67 -3.52
CA ALA A 848 -0.52 33.63 -3.63
C ALA A 848 -0.01 34.53 -4.76
N ILE A 849 -0.74 34.56 -5.88
CA ILE A 849 -0.35 35.27 -7.11
C ILE A 849 -0.49 36.78 -6.95
N CYS A 850 -1.59 37.29 -6.40
CA CYS A 850 -1.83 38.74 -6.32
C CYS A 850 -1.99 39.28 -4.89
N GLY A 851 -2.17 38.41 -3.88
CA GLY A 851 -2.34 38.86 -2.50
C GLY A 851 -1.04 39.38 -1.86
N VAL A 852 -1.18 40.35 -0.96
CA VAL A 852 -0.07 40.98 -0.25
C VAL A 852 0.03 40.46 1.19
N ASP A 853 -1.07 40.46 1.92
CA ASP A 853 -1.13 40.10 3.34
C ASP A 853 -2.49 39.46 3.70
N SER A 854 -2.84 39.38 5.00
CA SER A 854 -4.10 38.80 5.47
C SER A 854 -5.33 39.66 5.20
N GLU A 855 -5.16 40.97 4.99
CA GLU A 855 -6.24 41.91 4.77
C GLU A 855 -6.40 42.18 3.26
N ARG A 856 -5.29 42.50 2.57
CA ARG A 856 -5.20 42.68 1.12
C ARG A 856 -4.83 41.36 0.44
N ASN A 857 -5.85 40.54 0.20
CA ASN A 857 -5.70 39.21 -0.37
C ASN A 857 -6.44 39.04 -1.71
N CYS A 858 -6.75 40.11 -2.43
CA CYS A 858 -7.44 40.16 -3.73
C CYS A 858 -8.85 39.59 -3.84
N VAL A 859 -9.18 38.48 -3.17
CA VAL A 859 -10.39 37.70 -3.48
C VAL A 859 -11.11 37.15 -2.25
N HIS A 860 -12.45 37.16 -2.31
CA HIS A 860 -13.37 36.53 -1.36
C HIS A 860 -14.04 35.30 -1.97
N GLY A 861 -14.35 34.32 -1.12
CA GLY A 861 -15.14 33.16 -1.47
C GLY A 861 -15.89 32.64 -0.26
N SER A 862 -17.17 32.36 -0.45
CA SER A 862 -18.05 31.79 0.58
C SER A 862 -17.48 30.49 1.14
N ASP A 863 -17.72 30.21 2.42
CA ASP A 863 -17.15 29.07 3.14
C ASP A 863 -18.11 27.89 3.32
N SER A 864 -19.40 28.08 3.03
CA SER A 864 -20.46 27.09 3.19
C SER A 864 -21.66 27.39 2.27
N PRO A 865 -22.52 26.40 1.98
CA PRO A 865 -23.74 26.64 1.21
C PRO A 865 -24.65 27.73 1.79
N GLN A 866 -24.71 27.81 3.12
CA GLN A 866 -25.51 28.82 3.84
C GLN A 866 -24.94 30.22 3.68
N SER A 867 -23.61 30.40 3.76
CA SER A 867 -22.97 31.69 3.50
C SER A 867 -23.09 32.07 2.03
N ALA A 868 -22.87 31.14 1.09
CA ALA A 868 -23.05 31.38 -0.34
C ALA A 868 -24.46 31.88 -0.68
N GLN A 869 -25.51 31.23 -0.16
CA GLN A 869 -26.90 31.66 -0.40
C GLN A 869 -27.18 33.06 0.16
N ARG A 870 -26.74 33.34 1.39
CA ARG A 870 -26.91 34.63 2.05
C ARG A 870 -26.16 35.75 1.32
N GLU A 871 -24.88 35.51 1.00
CA GLU A 871 -24.00 36.45 0.32
C GLU A 871 -24.45 36.74 -1.14
N ILE A 872 -24.91 35.73 -1.87
CA ILE A 872 -25.50 35.91 -3.22
C ILE A 872 -26.79 36.73 -3.14
N SER A 873 -27.65 36.47 -2.15
CA SER A 873 -28.90 37.21 -1.96
C SER A 873 -28.63 38.69 -1.65
N PHE A 874 -27.62 38.95 -0.81
CA PHE A 874 -27.20 40.30 -0.43
C PHE A 874 -26.83 41.18 -1.65
N PHE A 875 -26.11 40.62 -2.63
CA PHE A 875 -25.66 41.39 -3.81
C PHE A 875 -26.61 41.36 -5.01
N PHE A 876 -27.39 40.29 -5.19
CA PHE A 876 -28.15 40.07 -6.43
C PHE A 876 -29.67 39.98 -6.27
N LEU A 877 -30.19 39.98 -5.04
CA LEU A 877 -31.64 39.94 -4.75
C LEU A 877 -32.13 41.14 -3.92
N GLU A 878 -31.32 41.68 -2.99
CA GLU A 878 -31.64 42.90 -2.23
C GLU A 878 -31.07 44.16 -2.89
N LYS A 879 -31.89 45.21 -3.02
CA LYS A 879 -31.64 46.38 -3.91
C LYS A 879 -30.70 47.44 -3.33
N SER A 880 -29.87 47.12 -2.34
CA SER A 880 -29.27 48.14 -1.45
C SER A 880 -27.82 47.87 -1.04
N ALA A 881 -26.94 47.43 -1.95
CA ALA A 881 -25.53 47.15 -1.61
C ALA A 881 -24.50 48.13 -2.18
N GLY A 882 -24.88 49.17 -2.94
CA GLY A 882 -23.94 50.18 -3.44
C GLY A 882 -24.32 50.81 -4.78
N LYS A 883 -23.49 51.74 -5.28
CA LYS A 883 -23.68 52.40 -6.58
C LYS A 883 -23.11 51.50 -7.69
N ILE A 884 -23.97 51.06 -8.61
CA ILE A 884 -23.58 50.25 -9.77
C ILE A 884 -22.80 51.14 -10.74
N LEU A 885 -21.64 50.67 -11.21
CA LEU A 885 -20.85 51.34 -12.23
C LEU A 885 -21.16 50.75 -13.61
N PRO A 886 -21.28 51.57 -14.68
CA PRO A 886 -21.39 51.06 -16.04
C PRO A 886 -20.09 50.34 -16.45
N TYR A 887 -20.24 49.29 -17.26
CA TYR A 887 -19.14 48.53 -17.84
C TYR A 887 -18.52 49.37 -18.97
N ASP A 888 -17.25 49.77 -18.87
CA ASP A 888 -16.47 50.33 -19.98
C ASP A 888 -15.79 49.21 -20.79
#